data_AF-A0A0B6WYV7-F1
#
_entry.id   AF-A0A0B6WYV7-F1
#
_cell.length_a   1.000
_cell.length_b   1.000
_cell.length_c   1.000
_cell.angle_alpha   90.00
_cell.angle_beta   90.00
_cell.angle_gamma   90.00
#
_symmetry.space_group_name_H-M   'P 1'
#
loop_
_entity.id
_entity.type
_entity.pdbx_description
1 polymer ?
#
loop_
_entity_poly.entity_id
_entity_poly.type
_entity_poly.pdbx_seq_one_letter_code
_entity_poly.pdbx_strand_id
1 'polypeptide(L)'
;MCYLQGITLSKGSSVPLQPKTKIRKQSCNVRIALCILWGLLLGIICQADQIWVHAGDNLQAAIDSARYGDEIVVEAGAVFQGPIILRNKGPVPQGMTDEQAYITIRSSRAGELPSGTAPYTSSEILAATDPTTGLWNLDQFPRHQFGWQSYVKPEHAPLMPKIVSAGGGFAPTIQTELGAHHYKLVGLEMRPVDENAFIYDLVLLGFGDSQQDDLSKVPHHLVIDRCYIHAFPNQGLKRGVALNSSDTQIINSYIAGFKVQGQDSQAILGWNGTGRYIIENNYLEGAGENVMFGGAMPAINGLIPTNIVIRRNYFSKPPEWFNSPWSVKNLFELKSAQRVLIEANLFENCWVSGQVGYAVLFTTSGDVGYNWAKVEDVEFRYNIVRKVAAAFLMADEDWAHPSGKGGNYRVRQNLFYDVSGSIWPSGGNGVFLTIGGMGADNVVIEHNTILQSGNITLIDSGGVSQGFVFRDNIVNHSQYGIFGSGSGPDGPTIRDYLPGSIITKNVIIGAQVQYIEPQNWFPPGNYFPRYVEDVGFTDIANRNYRLLASSPYKGQATDGTDIGVNQDALEAAIYGGVSPQPNPTPSPSPTPTPTPTPTPTPTPTPTPTPTPTPTPTPTPPPASPALVQAAANSASQLASSSSLSSAQTLSVLSAVEQARTVFAAEATRFANAAQIDKCLRAAIYFLRSAAALLDAGVSSTSITNRLQIAASRLKQAYDLMQSSSSSSASNTLAVEVAANISAADTRSSASFAPVLAPSSLGVVLGDATSNPLGAKTEVASAEQLLGQLPYELSGVSVVIGGRAAPLIYVSPSRIDFVVPADLSDGSAEVIVTSLDAIVAYGTVTVTRIAPGLFTKAGNGTGEAVALTADLMAGPFSVETDSLLFGHQMTRLMLFATGLNFAPNTDASNDIRVGDQTVANLAESVIVEARTQDGRVFQLPVEYAGVTSRPTLFNEIIVRLVPELRGAGTVELTIIVNGQRSNSATVSIL
;
A
#
# COMPACT_ATOMS: atom_id res chain seq x y z
N MET A 1 -37.81 42.89 -3.65
CA MET A 1 -38.89 43.45 -4.51
C MET A 1 -40.15 42.63 -4.26
N CYS A 2 -41.31 43.28 -4.10
CA CYS A 2 -42.67 42.74 -4.31
C CYS A 2 -43.13 41.51 -3.47
N TYR A 3 -44.34 41.46 -2.91
CA TYR A 3 -45.42 42.46 -2.79
C TYR A 3 -46.31 42.16 -1.55
N LEU A 4 -47.01 43.18 -1.03
CA LEU A 4 -47.98 43.05 0.06
C LEU A 4 -49.41 42.74 -0.45
N GLN A 5 -50.22 42.09 0.39
CA GLN A 5 -51.62 42.42 0.74
C GLN A 5 -52.13 41.36 1.74
N GLY A 6 -52.88 41.64 2.81
CA GLY A 6 -53.37 42.90 3.37
C GLY A 6 -54.85 42.79 3.80
N ILE A 7 -55.17 43.07 5.07
CA ILE A 7 -56.51 43.50 5.55
C ILE A 7 -56.36 44.12 6.95
N THR A 8 -57.01 45.27 7.16
CA THR A 8 -57.03 46.09 8.38
C THR A 8 -58.34 45.94 9.14
N LEU A 9 -58.36 46.24 10.45
CA LEU A 9 -59.54 46.76 11.14
C LEU A 9 -59.19 47.79 12.24
N SER A 10 -60.13 48.68 12.50
CA SER A 10 -60.03 50.08 12.99
C SER A 10 -59.80 50.35 14.49
N LYS A 11 -59.47 51.63 14.80
CA LYS A 11 -59.34 52.26 16.15
C LYS A 11 -60.68 52.77 16.74
N GLY A 12 -60.72 52.95 18.07
CA GLY A 12 -61.63 53.82 18.85
C GLY A 12 -62.05 53.19 20.20
N SER A 13 -62.22 53.87 21.35
CA SER A 13 -62.15 55.32 21.69
C SER A 13 -62.03 55.56 23.22
N SER A 14 -61.50 56.74 23.60
CA SER A 14 -61.81 57.58 24.80
C SER A 14 -61.80 57.06 26.26
N VAL A 15 -60.99 57.74 27.11
CA VAL A 15 -61.13 57.99 28.57
C VAL A 15 -61.81 59.38 28.80
N PRO A 16 -62.09 59.95 30.02
CA PRO A 16 -61.58 59.67 31.40
C PRO A 16 -62.63 59.78 32.58
N LEU A 17 -62.14 59.68 33.85
CA LEU A 17 -62.49 60.46 35.08
C LEU A 17 -62.75 59.70 36.42
N GLN A 18 -62.02 60.16 37.44
CA GLN A 18 -62.07 59.92 38.91
C GLN A 18 -63.15 60.84 39.59
N PRO A 19 -63.43 60.89 40.94
CA PRO A 19 -62.54 60.58 42.10
C PRO A 19 -63.17 60.16 43.48
N LYS A 20 -62.31 60.05 44.53
CA LYS A 20 -62.57 60.06 46.02
C LYS A 20 -63.10 58.73 46.62
N THR A 21 -62.75 58.28 47.86
CA THR A 21 -62.07 58.95 49.00
C THR A 21 -61.39 57.97 50.01
N LYS A 22 -60.19 58.35 50.50
CA LYS A 22 -59.65 58.25 51.89
C LYS A 22 -59.58 56.93 52.72
N ILE A 23 -58.31 56.65 53.11
CA ILE A 23 -57.78 56.29 54.46
C ILE A 23 -57.47 54.81 54.82
N ARG A 24 -56.17 54.63 55.18
CA ARG A 24 -55.47 53.63 56.03
C ARG A 24 -56.37 52.80 57.00
N LYS A 25 -56.05 51.56 57.39
CA LYS A 25 -54.73 50.94 57.70
C LYS A 25 -54.94 49.41 57.88
N GLN A 26 -53.89 48.59 57.68
CA GLN A 26 -53.87 47.11 57.88
C GLN A 26 -54.80 46.33 56.91
N SER A 27 -54.45 45.18 56.33
CA SER A 27 -53.22 44.37 56.37
C SER A 27 -53.08 43.62 55.03
N CYS A 28 -51.92 43.69 54.38
CA CYS A 28 -51.58 42.74 53.30
C CYS A 28 -51.42 41.34 53.91
N ASN A 29 -52.11 40.31 53.39
CA ASN A 29 -51.65 38.90 53.41
C ASN A 29 -52.54 37.82 52.72
N VAL A 30 -53.63 38.13 52.00
CA VAL A 30 -54.58 37.07 51.53
C VAL A 30 -54.92 37.08 50.02
N ARG A 31 -54.30 37.90 49.16
CA ARG A 31 -54.56 37.86 47.69
C ARG A 31 -53.34 37.76 46.77
N ILE A 32 -52.14 37.62 47.33
CA ILE A 32 -50.92 37.30 46.56
C ILE A 32 -50.68 35.77 46.52
N ALA A 33 -51.27 35.01 47.47
CA ALA A 33 -51.03 33.58 47.63
C ALA A 33 -51.58 32.68 46.49
N LEU A 34 -52.67 33.03 45.81
CA LEU A 34 -53.25 32.16 44.76
C LEU A 34 -52.61 32.35 43.37
N CYS A 35 -52.19 33.57 43.00
CA CYS A 35 -51.47 33.77 41.73
C CYS A 35 -50.04 33.23 41.79
N ILE A 36 -49.41 33.25 42.96
CA ILE A 36 -48.09 32.63 43.16
C ILE A 36 -48.18 31.10 43.14
N LEU A 37 -49.27 30.49 43.64
CA LEU A 37 -49.43 29.02 43.59
C LEU A 37 -49.66 28.46 42.17
N TRP A 38 -50.27 29.22 41.25
CA TRP A 38 -50.38 28.82 39.85
C TRP A 38 -49.17 29.23 38.99
N GLY A 39 -48.45 30.29 39.38
CA GLY A 39 -47.19 30.68 38.73
C GLY A 39 -46.00 29.76 39.07
N LEU A 40 -45.98 29.14 40.25
CA LEU A 40 -44.90 28.24 40.69
C LEU A 40 -44.99 26.81 40.15
N LEU A 41 -46.10 26.41 39.51
CA LEU A 41 -46.28 25.05 38.98
C LEU A 41 -45.91 24.90 37.49
N LEU A 42 -45.55 25.98 36.80
CA LEU A 42 -45.26 26.01 35.34
C LEU A 42 -43.93 26.70 35.02
N GLY A 43 -42.99 26.71 35.96
CA GLY A 43 -41.76 27.51 35.86
C GLY A 43 -40.55 26.98 36.63
N ILE A 44 -40.49 25.68 36.92
CA ILE A 44 -39.20 25.06 37.25
C ILE A 44 -38.48 24.80 35.93
N ILE A 45 -37.77 25.82 35.45
CA ILE A 45 -36.64 25.58 34.56
C ILE A 45 -35.64 24.83 35.41
N CYS A 46 -35.51 23.52 35.20
CA CYS A 46 -34.47 22.73 35.85
C CYS A 46 -33.15 23.29 35.33
N GLN A 47 -32.41 23.98 36.21
CA GLN A 47 -31.08 24.45 35.89
C GLN A 47 -30.18 23.20 35.82
N ALA A 48 -29.39 23.07 34.76
CA ALA A 48 -28.44 21.96 34.63
C ALA A 48 -27.44 22.01 35.78
N ASP A 49 -27.39 20.96 36.60
CA ASP A 49 -26.46 20.90 37.73
C ASP A 49 -25.09 20.40 37.24
N GLN A 50 -24.01 21.01 37.76
CA GLN A 50 -22.64 20.53 37.55
C GLN A 50 -22.24 19.58 38.69
N ILE A 51 -22.08 18.30 38.35
CA ILE A 51 -21.66 17.24 39.26
C ILE A 51 -20.16 17.04 39.10
N TRP A 52 -19.37 17.55 40.06
CA TRP A 52 -17.92 17.38 40.04
C TRP A 52 -17.51 16.00 40.56
N VAL A 53 -16.55 15.36 39.87
CA VAL A 53 -16.00 14.04 40.21
C VAL A 53 -14.47 14.13 40.21
N HIS A 54 -13.87 14.01 41.39
CA HIS A 54 -12.43 14.12 41.63
C HIS A 54 -11.73 12.76 41.64
N ALA A 55 -10.40 12.79 41.68
CA ALA A 55 -9.58 11.59 41.86
C ALA A 55 -9.94 10.87 43.18
N GLY A 56 -10.47 9.65 43.07
CA GLY A 56 -10.93 8.83 44.21
C GLY A 56 -12.44 8.85 44.44
N ASP A 57 -13.20 9.70 43.76
CA ASP A 57 -14.66 9.70 43.80
C ASP A 57 -15.25 8.54 42.97
N ASN A 58 -16.56 8.28 43.16
CA ASN A 58 -17.28 7.25 42.43
C ASN A 58 -18.01 7.84 41.21
N LEU A 59 -17.36 7.78 40.04
CA LEU A 59 -17.94 8.22 38.75
C LEU A 59 -19.26 7.51 38.41
N GLN A 60 -19.42 6.22 38.74
CA GLN A 60 -20.68 5.51 38.49
C GLN A 60 -21.82 6.08 39.34
N ALA A 61 -21.57 6.44 40.60
CA ALA A 61 -22.58 7.05 41.47
C ALA A 61 -23.03 8.44 40.96
N ALA A 62 -22.12 9.21 40.36
CA ALA A 62 -22.49 10.46 39.68
C ALA A 62 -23.39 10.19 38.47
N ILE A 63 -23.07 9.20 37.63
CA ILE A 63 -23.90 8.80 36.48
C ILE A 63 -25.25 8.23 36.93
N ASP A 64 -25.30 7.44 38.01
CA ASP A 64 -26.52 6.85 38.55
C ASP A 64 -27.48 7.94 39.09
N SER A 65 -26.95 9.00 39.69
CA SER A 65 -27.73 10.11 40.26
C SER A 65 -28.08 11.24 39.28
N ALA A 66 -27.31 11.43 38.20
CA ALA A 66 -27.54 12.47 37.20
C ALA A 66 -28.92 12.40 36.52
N ARG A 67 -29.43 13.55 36.10
CA ARG A 67 -30.69 13.75 35.37
C ARG A 67 -30.39 14.33 34.00
N TYR A 68 -31.37 14.25 33.10
CA TYR A 68 -31.27 14.88 31.79
C TYR A 68 -30.89 16.37 31.89
N GLY A 69 -29.91 16.77 31.08
CA GLY A 69 -29.30 18.10 31.10
C GLY A 69 -28.14 18.31 32.08
N ASP A 70 -27.90 17.40 33.04
CA ASP A 70 -26.79 17.55 33.99
C ASP A 70 -25.41 17.38 33.32
N GLU A 71 -24.40 18.05 33.87
CA GLU A 71 -23.02 17.99 33.42
C GLU A 71 -22.12 17.37 34.50
N ILE A 72 -21.62 16.15 34.23
CA ILE A 72 -20.66 15.46 35.08
C ILE A 72 -19.25 15.91 34.67
N VAL A 73 -18.63 16.72 35.53
CA VAL A 73 -17.31 17.32 35.31
C VAL A 73 -16.25 16.51 36.03
N VAL A 74 -15.45 15.77 35.25
CA VAL A 74 -14.49 14.79 35.76
C VAL A 74 -13.08 15.38 35.75
N GLU A 75 -12.35 15.26 36.85
CA GLU A 75 -10.99 15.78 37.01
C GLU A 75 -10.01 15.18 35.97
N ALA A 76 -9.38 16.05 35.17
CA ALA A 76 -8.36 15.63 34.21
C ALA A 76 -7.16 14.94 34.91
N GLY A 77 -6.71 13.82 34.36
CA GLY A 77 -5.68 12.97 34.96
C GLY A 77 -6.17 12.01 36.04
N ALA A 78 -7.40 12.16 36.55
CA ALA A 78 -8.01 11.17 37.46
C ALA A 78 -8.25 9.84 36.72
N VAL A 79 -8.14 8.72 37.46
CA VAL A 79 -8.26 7.36 36.91
C VAL A 79 -9.46 6.66 37.54
N PHE A 80 -10.35 6.14 36.70
CA PHE A 80 -11.55 5.39 37.09
C PHE A 80 -11.53 4.00 36.44
N GLN A 81 -12.02 3.00 37.16
CA GLN A 81 -12.15 1.64 36.64
C GLN A 81 -13.55 1.41 36.07
N GLY A 82 -13.61 0.91 34.83
CA GLY A 82 -14.84 0.45 34.17
C GLY A 82 -15.17 -1.02 34.46
N PRO A 83 -16.31 -1.52 33.96
CA PRO A 83 -17.21 -0.85 33.03
C PRO A 83 -18.02 0.27 33.70
N ILE A 84 -17.94 1.47 33.13
CA ILE A 84 -18.81 2.59 33.48
C ILE A 84 -20.09 2.46 32.66
N ILE A 85 -21.22 2.31 33.35
CA ILE A 85 -22.52 2.01 32.78
C ILE A 85 -23.32 3.30 32.54
N LEU A 86 -23.60 3.62 31.28
CA LEU A 86 -24.52 4.67 30.88
C LEU A 86 -25.95 4.16 31.06
N ARG A 87 -26.66 4.71 32.05
CA ARG A 87 -27.97 4.20 32.49
C ARG A 87 -29.10 4.58 31.54
N ASN A 88 -30.10 3.72 31.44
CA ASN A 88 -31.40 4.11 30.90
C ASN A 88 -32.13 4.97 31.94
N LYS A 89 -32.36 6.24 31.60
CA LYS A 89 -33.00 7.24 32.48
C LYS A 89 -34.52 7.37 32.26
N GLY A 90 -35.11 6.51 31.43
CA GLY A 90 -36.53 6.51 31.10
C GLY A 90 -36.87 7.49 29.96
N PRO A 91 -38.13 7.92 29.81
CA PRO A 91 -38.48 8.91 28.80
C PRO A 91 -37.96 10.31 29.16
N VAL A 92 -37.57 11.08 28.14
CA VAL A 92 -37.21 12.51 28.31
C VAL A 92 -38.40 13.30 28.89
N PRO A 93 -38.20 14.17 29.90
CA PRO A 93 -39.26 14.97 30.50
C PRO A 93 -40.01 15.84 29.49
N GLN A 94 -41.34 15.91 29.63
CA GLN A 94 -42.20 16.69 28.74
C GLN A 94 -41.81 18.18 28.76
N GLY A 95 -41.50 18.72 27.58
CA GLY A 95 -41.13 20.13 27.39
C GLY A 95 -39.62 20.41 27.31
N MET A 96 -38.78 19.38 27.49
CA MET A 96 -37.34 19.43 27.21
C MET A 96 -37.07 19.07 25.74
N THR A 97 -36.14 19.75 25.07
CA THR A 97 -35.68 19.35 23.72
C THR A 97 -34.57 18.29 23.81
N ASP A 98 -34.33 17.54 22.73
CA ASP A 98 -33.23 16.58 22.63
C ASP A 98 -31.88 17.22 23.02
N GLU A 99 -31.59 18.42 22.52
CA GLU A 99 -30.35 19.14 22.82
C GLU A 99 -30.20 19.44 24.31
N GLN A 100 -31.30 19.74 25.00
CA GLN A 100 -31.35 19.99 26.44
C GLN A 100 -31.26 18.69 27.25
N ALA A 101 -31.75 17.57 26.72
CA ALA A 101 -31.81 16.32 27.46
C ALA A 101 -30.44 15.69 27.72
N TYR A 102 -29.43 15.98 26.89
CA TYR A 102 -28.11 15.35 26.98
C TYR A 102 -27.43 15.46 28.37
N ILE A 103 -27.17 14.30 28.98
CA ILE A 103 -26.24 14.17 30.12
C ILE A 103 -24.82 14.24 29.57
N THR A 104 -24.03 15.23 30.01
CA THR A 104 -22.68 15.46 29.48
C THR A 104 -21.62 15.03 30.48
N ILE A 105 -20.87 13.98 30.16
CA ILE A 105 -19.70 13.52 30.93
C ILE A 105 -18.47 14.09 30.26
N ARG A 106 -17.77 15.02 30.92
CA ARG A 106 -16.61 15.70 30.31
C ARG A 106 -15.40 15.85 31.21
N SER A 107 -14.23 15.99 30.59
CA SER A 107 -13.04 16.51 31.28
C SER A 107 -13.28 17.92 31.85
N SER A 108 -12.77 18.15 33.06
CA SER A 108 -12.62 19.49 33.65
C SER A 108 -11.77 20.43 32.79
N ARG A 109 -10.88 19.88 31.96
CA ARG A 109 -9.99 20.61 31.02
C ARG A 109 -10.43 20.48 29.55
N ALA A 110 -11.67 20.08 29.27
CA ALA A 110 -12.19 19.93 27.90
C ALA A 110 -12.16 21.22 27.05
N GLY A 111 -12.04 22.40 27.67
CA GLY A 111 -11.85 23.68 26.98
C GLY A 111 -10.42 23.94 26.47
N GLU A 112 -9.45 23.11 26.87
CA GLU A 112 -8.06 23.15 26.38
C GLU A 112 -7.81 22.15 25.24
N LEU A 113 -8.80 21.31 24.92
CA LEU A 113 -8.75 20.39 23.78
C LEU A 113 -9.00 21.14 22.46
N PRO A 114 -8.44 20.69 21.32
CA PRO A 114 -8.75 21.19 19.99
C PRO A 114 -10.25 21.35 19.77
N SER A 115 -10.70 22.44 19.14
CA SER A 115 -12.13 22.77 19.04
C SER A 115 -12.90 21.86 18.09
N GLY A 116 -12.23 21.28 17.08
CA GLY A 116 -12.81 20.32 16.15
C GLY A 116 -14.04 20.82 15.36
N THR A 117 -14.88 19.86 14.95
CA THR A 117 -16.27 20.10 14.53
C THR A 117 -17.17 20.20 15.76
N ALA A 118 -18.21 21.02 15.72
CA ALA A 118 -19.27 20.97 16.73
C ALA A 118 -20.08 19.67 16.59
N PRO A 119 -20.61 19.08 17.68
CA PRO A 119 -21.67 18.07 17.59
C PRO A 119 -22.87 18.62 16.83
N TYR A 120 -23.42 17.84 15.91
CA TYR A 120 -24.63 18.21 15.16
C TYR A 120 -25.83 18.20 16.09
N THR A 121 -26.68 19.22 16.01
CA THR A 121 -27.93 19.31 16.78
C THR A 121 -29.02 18.42 16.17
N SER A 122 -30.02 18.03 16.96
CA SER A 122 -31.22 17.36 16.41
C SER A 122 -31.91 18.27 15.39
N SER A 123 -31.89 19.59 15.61
CA SER A 123 -32.44 20.57 14.66
C SER A 123 -31.78 20.53 13.27
N GLU A 124 -30.45 20.40 13.19
CA GLU A 124 -29.70 20.32 11.92
C GLU A 124 -29.92 18.97 11.23
N ILE A 125 -29.92 17.88 11.99
CA ILE A 125 -30.20 16.54 11.49
C ILE A 125 -31.64 16.48 10.95
N LEU A 126 -32.62 17.06 11.67
CA LEU A 126 -34.01 17.13 11.25
C LEU A 126 -34.19 17.98 9.98
N ALA A 127 -33.50 19.12 9.87
CA ALA A 127 -33.50 19.94 8.64
C ALA A 127 -32.92 19.20 7.43
N ALA A 128 -32.01 18.24 7.65
CA ALA A 128 -31.48 17.34 6.63
C ALA A 128 -32.36 16.11 6.36
N THR A 129 -33.45 15.89 7.10
CA THR A 129 -34.28 14.69 7.05
C THR A 129 -35.59 14.98 6.30
N ASP A 130 -35.93 14.15 5.31
CA ASP A 130 -37.25 14.19 4.67
C ASP A 130 -38.33 13.78 5.70
N PRO A 131 -39.35 14.64 5.97
CA PRO A 131 -40.30 14.41 7.05
C PRO A 131 -41.36 13.33 6.73
N THR A 132 -41.42 12.84 5.49
CA THR A 132 -42.37 11.80 5.07
C THR A 132 -41.76 10.41 5.18
N THR A 133 -40.45 10.30 4.95
CA THR A 133 -39.71 9.04 4.83
C THR A 133 -38.68 8.82 5.95
N GLY A 134 -38.30 9.87 6.70
CA GLY A 134 -37.25 9.78 7.73
C GLY A 134 -35.83 9.67 7.17
N LEU A 135 -35.64 9.94 5.87
CA LEU A 135 -34.39 9.72 5.16
C LEU A 135 -33.55 10.99 5.01
N TRP A 136 -32.23 10.88 5.17
CA TRP A 136 -31.34 12.04 5.06
C TRP A 136 -31.08 12.45 3.60
N ASN A 137 -31.15 13.74 3.31
CA ASN A 137 -30.63 14.32 2.07
C ASN A 137 -29.11 14.45 2.16
N LEU A 138 -28.40 13.37 1.80
CA LEU A 138 -26.94 13.27 1.91
C LEU A 138 -26.18 14.29 1.04
N ASP A 139 -26.78 14.75 -0.06
CA ASP A 139 -26.18 15.81 -0.89
C ASP A 139 -26.17 17.18 -0.19
N GLN A 140 -27.15 17.44 0.68
CA GLN A 140 -27.32 18.69 1.42
C GLN A 140 -27.05 18.54 2.92
N PHE A 141 -26.49 17.41 3.36
CA PHE A 141 -26.25 17.15 4.78
C PHE A 141 -25.32 18.21 5.38
N PRO A 142 -25.71 18.88 6.48
CA PRO A 142 -25.00 20.02 7.05
C PRO A 142 -23.49 19.80 7.18
N ARG A 143 -22.72 20.88 6.97
CA ARG A 143 -21.26 20.87 7.04
C ARG A 143 -20.78 21.99 7.96
N HIS A 144 -20.14 21.63 9.06
CA HIS A 144 -19.39 22.60 9.86
C HIS A 144 -18.06 22.98 9.16
N GLN A 145 -17.61 24.21 9.40
CA GLN A 145 -16.31 24.72 8.97
C GLN A 145 -15.32 24.61 10.15
N PHE A 146 -14.22 23.90 9.93
CA PHE A 146 -13.15 23.70 10.91
C PHE A 146 -11.86 23.33 10.17
N GLY A 147 -10.70 23.48 10.82
CA GLY A 147 -9.41 23.12 10.24
C GLY A 147 -9.20 21.61 10.14
N TRP A 148 -8.60 21.14 9.04
CA TRP A 148 -8.24 19.73 8.85
C TRP A 148 -7.38 19.17 10.00
N GLN A 149 -7.66 17.94 10.43
CA GLN A 149 -6.98 17.24 11.54
C GLN A 149 -6.98 18.02 12.87
N SER A 150 -8.05 18.77 13.14
CA SER A 150 -8.30 19.47 14.41
C SER A 150 -8.89 18.58 15.52
N TYR A 151 -8.67 17.27 15.43
CA TYR A 151 -9.05 16.27 16.42
C TYR A 151 -8.04 16.15 17.56
N VAL A 152 -8.41 15.46 18.64
CA VAL A 152 -7.46 15.14 19.72
C VAL A 152 -6.38 14.18 19.25
N LYS A 153 -5.21 14.26 19.87
CA LYS A 153 -4.04 13.41 19.60
C LYS A 153 -3.50 12.86 20.92
N PRO A 154 -2.67 11.79 20.93
CA PRO A 154 -2.13 11.20 22.16
C PRO A 154 -1.46 12.19 23.12
N GLU A 155 -0.84 13.25 22.60
CA GLU A 155 -0.25 14.37 23.36
C GLU A 155 -1.25 15.13 24.27
N HIS A 156 -2.55 15.03 23.99
CA HIS A 156 -3.63 15.65 24.77
C HIS A 156 -4.12 14.77 25.94
N ALA A 157 -3.67 13.52 26.06
CA ALA A 157 -4.08 12.61 27.14
C ALA A 157 -3.98 13.21 28.57
N PRO A 158 -2.96 14.03 28.93
CA PRO A 158 -2.91 14.71 30.24
C PRO A 158 -4.03 15.73 30.51
N LEU A 159 -4.84 16.06 29.50
CA LEU A 159 -6.03 16.92 29.61
C LEU A 159 -7.31 16.10 29.84
N MET A 160 -7.23 14.77 29.93
CA MET A 160 -8.38 13.87 29.98
C MET A 160 -8.40 13.09 31.30
N PRO A 161 -9.58 12.83 31.90
CA PRO A 161 -9.73 11.72 32.84
C PRO A 161 -9.57 10.40 32.09
N LYS A 162 -9.13 9.37 32.80
CA LYS A 162 -8.76 8.06 32.29
C LYS A 162 -9.73 7.00 32.78
N ILE A 163 -10.43 6.33 31.88
CA ILE A 163 -11.26 5.17 32.19
C ILE A 163 -10.49 3.92 31.75
N VAL A 164 -10.09 3.10 32.72
CA VAL A 164 -9.43 1.82 32.46
C VAL A 164 -10.42 0.67 32.55
N SER A 165 -10.38 -0.24 31.59
CA SER A 165 -11.12 -1.51 31.68
C SER A 165 -10.66 -2.31 32.91
N ALA A 166 -11.55 -3.10 33.52
CA ALA A 166 -11.16 -4.07 34.56
C ALA A 166 -10.34 -5.27 34.03
N GLY A 167 -10.24 -5.45 32.71
CA GLY A 167 -9.57 -6.58 32.04
C GLY A 167 -10.42 -7.85 31.97
N GLY A 168 -10.05 -8.76 31.07
CA GLY A 168 -10.63 -10.12 31.01
C GLY A 168 -11.85 -10.28 30.08
N GLY A 169 -11.67 -10.08 28.77
CA GLY A 169 -12.68 -10.43 27.76
C GLY A 169 -13.77 -9.37 27.59
N PHE A 170 -14.96 -9.59 28.15
CA PHE A 170 -16.12 -8.70 28.03
C PHE A 170 -16.14 -7.62 29.14
N ALA A 171 -15.03 -6.92 29.31
CA ALA A 171 -14.87 -5.85 30.29
C ALA A 171 -14.61 -4.51 29.57
N PRO A 172 -15.64 -3.83 29.03
CA PRO A 172 -15.45 -2.54 28.38
C PRO A 172 -15.06 -1.45 29.40
N THR A 173 -14.60 -0.30 28.90
CA THR A 173 -14.44 0.94 29.69
C THR A 173 -15.78 1.63 29.91
N ILE A 174 -16.59 1.71 28.84
CA ILE A 174 -17.92 2.32 28.78
C ILE A 174 -18.89 1.31 28.18
N GLN A 175 -20.06 1.16 28.79
CA GLN A 175 -21.14 0.31 28.30
C GLN A 175 -22.50 0.99 28.48
N THR A 176 -23.39 0.89 27.50
CA THR A 176 -24.79 1.33 27.62
C THR A 176 -25.68 0.25 28.22
N GLU A 177 -26.67 0.63 29.03
CA GLU A 177 -27.87 -0.20 29.25
C GLU A 177 -28.76 -0.24 28.01
N LEU A 178 -29.64 -1.24 27.92
CA LEU A 178 -30.64 -1.34 26.86
C LEU A 178 -31.54 -0.08 26.84
N GLY A 179 -31.68 0.53 25.67
CA GLY A 179 -32.42 1.78 25.49
C GLY A 179 -31.82 3.00 26.20
N ALA A 180 -30.58 2.95 26.69
CA ALA A 180 -29.92 4.12 27.27
C ALA A 180 -29.72 5.21 26.21
N HIS A 181 -30.03 6.46 26.54
CA HIS A 181 -30.03 7.53 25.55
C HIS A 181 -29.72 8.92 26.10
N HIS A 182 -29.33 9.81 25.18
CA HIS A 182 -28.99 11.21 25.45
C HIS A 182 -27.76 11.37 26.35
N TYR A 183 -26.62 10.82 25.90
CA TYR A 183 -25.32 10.96 26.57
C TYR A 183 -24.26 11.60 25.64
N LYS A 184 -23.45 12.51 26.20
CA LYS A 184 -22.23 13.03 25.55
C LYS A 184 -21.00 12.64 26.39
N LEU A 185 -20.00 12.07 25.74
CA LEU A 185 -18.69 11.73 26.30
C LEU A 185 -17.66 12.67 25.67
N VAL A 186 -17.08 13.57 26.48
CA VAL A 186 -16.27 14.68 25.97
C VAL A 186 -14.88 14.72 26.58
N GLY A 187 -13.84 14.45 25.78
CA GLY A 187 -12.47 14.59 26.24
C GLY A 187 -12.01 13.52 27.23
N LEU A 188 -12.35 12.25 27.00
CA LEU A 188 -12.01 11.12 27.88
C LEU A 188 -10.93 10.22 27.24
N GLU A 189 -9.97 9.74 28.04
CA GLU A 189 -9.03 8.68 27.65
C GLU A 189 -9.62 7.33 28.05
N MET A 190 -9.74 6.39 27.11
CA MET A 190 -10.29 5.05 27.31
C MET A 190 -9.29 4.01 26.85
N ARG A 191 -8.84 3.13 27.76
CA ARG A 191 -7.82 2.12 27.47
C ARG A 191 -7.94 0.84 28.33
N PRO A 192 -7.30 -0.27 27.93
CA PRO A 192 -7.11 -1.43 28.82
C PRO A 192 -6.35 -1.06 30.09
N VAL A 193 -6.52 -1.83 31.18
CA VAL A 193 -5.75 -1.63 32.43
C VAL A 193 -4.23 -1.67 32.19
N ASP A 194 -3.77 -2.70 31.48
CA ASP A 194 -2.39 -2.95 31.08
C ASP A 194 -2.32 -3.58 29.67
N GLU A 195 -1.10 -3.81 29.18
CA GLU A 195 -0.82 -4.34 27.84
C GLU A 195 -1.14 -5.83 27.66
N ASN A 196 -1.35 -6.59 28.74
CA ASN A 196 -1.66 -8.02 28.73
C ASN A 196 -3.18 -8.29 28.75
N ALA A 197 -3.99 -7.31 29.18
CA ALA A 197 -5.44 -7.43 29.24
C ALA A 197 -6.09 -7.49 27.85
N PHE A 198 -6.53 -8.67 27.43
CA PHE A 198 -7.34 -8.83 26.21
C PHE A 198 -8.80 -8.42 26.45
N ILE A 199 -9.37 -7.64 25.53
CA ILE A 199 -10.76 -7.14 25.57
C ILE A 199 -11.36 -7.26 24.17
N TYR A 200 -12.63 -7.70 24.10
CA TYR A 200 -13.36 -7.81 22.83
C TYR A 200 -13.87 -6.46 22.32
N ASP A 201 -14.37 -5.63 23.22
CA ASP A 201 -14.97 -4.32 22.94
C ASP A 201 -14.51 -3.33 24.01
N LEU A 202 -13.70 -2.34 23.63
CA LEU A 202 -13.20 -1.36 24.59
C LEU A 202 -14.30 -0.34 24.98
N VAL A 203 -15.20 -0.01 24.05
CA VAL A 203 -16.41 0.78 24.24
C VAL A 203 -17.58 0.03 23.61
N LEU A 204 -18.64 -0.21 24.40
CA LEU A 204 -19.81 -1.00 23.98
C LEU A 204 -21.07 -0.12 23.94
N LEU A 205 -21.45 0.33 22.74
CA LEU A 205 -22.68 1.08 22.49
C LEU A 205 -23.72 0.14 21.90
N GLY A 206 -24.65 -0.34 22.72
CA GLY A 206 -25.63 -1.38 22.36
C GLY A 206 -25.04 -2.79 22.33
N PHE A 207 -25.92 -3.77 22.42
CA PHE A 207 -25.56 -5.19 22.38
C PHE A 207 -25.71 -5.75 20.97
N GLY A 208 -24.80 -6.65 20.61
CA GLY A 208 -24.77 -7.30 19.30
C GLY A 208 -25.34 -8.72 19.29
N ASP A 209 -26.16 -9.05 20.29
CA ASP A 209 -26.71 -10.38 20.56
C ASP A 209 -28.20 -10.30 20.94
N SER A 210 -28.79 -11.43 21.35
CA SER A 210 -30.21 -11.53 21.71
C SER A 210 -30.66 -10.69 22.92
N GLN A 211 -29.76 -10.00 23.63
CA GLN A 211 -30.15 -8.99 24.61
C GLN A 211 -30.80 -7.78 23.93
N GLN A 212 -30.44 -7.49 22.67
CA GLN A 212 -30.96 -6.41 21.84
C GLN A 212 -31.54 -6.99 20.53
N ASP A 213 -32.67 -7.66 20.66
CA ASP A 213 -33.47 -8.28 19.58
C ASP A 213 -34.67 -7.42 19.11
N ASP A 214 -34.88 -6.25 19.72
CA ASP A 214 -35.97 -5.33 19.42
C ASP A 214 -35.50 -3.85 19.39
N LEU A 215 -36.15 -3.03 18.55
CA LEU A 215 -35.82 -1.61 18.35
C LEU A 215 -35.92 -0.76 19.62
N SER A 216 -36.84 -1.08 20.54
CA SER A 216 -36.98 -0.35 21.83
C SER A 216 -35.81 -0.57 22.79
N LYS A 217 -34.96 -1.57 22.52
CA LYS A 217 -33.79 -1.91 23.32
C LYS A 217 -32.50 -1.25 22.81
N VAL A 218 -32.52 -0.65 21.62
CA VAL A 218 -31.37 -0.01 20.98
C VAL A 218 -31.02 1.30 21.71
N PRO A 219 -29.81 1.47 22.26
CA PRO A 219 -29.35 2.74 22.81
C PRO A 219 -29.26 3.81 21.72
N HIS A 220 -29.61 5.06 22.01
CA HIS A 220 -29.71 6.10 20.98
C HIS A 220 -29.30 7.50 21.45
N HIS A 221 -29.07 8.43 20.52
CA HIS A 221 -28.71 9.82 20.83
C HIS A 221 -27.44 9.87 21.69
N LEU A 222 -26.35 9.34 21.14
CA LEU A 222 -25.05 9.22 21.81
C LEU A 222 -24.00 10.07 21.09
N VAL A 223 -23.11 10.73 21.83
CA VAL A 223 -22.00 11.50 21.27
C VAL A 223 -20.69 11.11 21.93
N ILE A 224 -19.70 10.73 21.13
CA ILE A 224 -18.29 10.67 21.51
C ILE A 224 -17.60 11.85 20.84
N ASP A 225 -17.09 12.79 21.63
CA ASP A 225 -16.42 14.01 21.16
C ASP A 225 -15.04 14.14 21.81
N ARG A 226 -14.00 14.30 20.98
CA ARG A 226 -12.62 14.57 21.44
C ARG A 226 -12.06 13.51 22.41
N CYS A 227 -12.47 12.25 22.27
CA CYS A 227 -11.97 11.16 23.11
C CYS A 227 -10.73 10.48 22.50
N TYR A 228 -9.86 9.94 23.37
CA TYR A 228 -8.71 9.11 22.97
C TYR A 228 -8.97 7.67 23.40
N ILE A 229 -9.33 6.82 22.44
CA ILE A 229 -9.77 5.43 22.66
C ILE A 229 -8.70 4.51 22.07
N HIS A 230 -7.92 3.80 22.88
CA HIS A 230 -6.73 3.13 22.36
C HIS A 230 -6.30 1.84 23.06
N ALA A 231 -5.64 0.99 22.29
CA ALA A 231 -4.85 -0.14 22.78
C ALA A 231 -3.41 0.31 23.17
N PHE A 232 -2.64 -0.61 23.75
CA PHE A 232 -1.19 -0.48 23.85
C PHE A 232 -0.49 -0.85 22.52
N PRO A 233 0.73 -0.32 22.23
CA PRO A 233 1.40 -0.51 20.94
C PRO A 233 1.55 -1.98 20.51
N ASN A 234 2.00 -2.86 21.42
CA ASN A 234 2.26 -4.28 21.13
C ASN A 234 1.11 -5.23 21.52
N GLN A 235 0.00 -4.69 22.03
CA GLN A 235 -1.13 -5.48 22.54
C GLN A 235 -2.07 -5.94 21.44
N GLY A 236 -2.56 -7.18 21.53
CA GLY A 236 -3.72 -7.63 20.79
C GLY A 236 -5.03 -7.17 21.44
N LEU A 237 -5.88 -6.44 20.71
CA LEU A 237 -7.15 -5.91 21.21
C LEU A 237 -8.16 -5.84 20.06
N LYS A 238 -9.37 -6.39 20.24
CA LYS A 238 -10.26 -6.66 19.09
C LYS A 238 -10.97 -5.43 18.54
N ARG A 239 -11.74 -4.70 19.35
CA ARG A 239 -12.50 -3.52 18.88
C ARG A 239 -12.38 -2.31 19.78
N GLY A 240 -12.32 -1.14 19.14
CA GLY A 240 -12.43 0.17 19.80
C GLY A 240 -13.84 0.46 20.23
N VAL A 241 -14.74 0.63 19.26
CA VAL A 241 -16.16 0.90 19.47
C VAL A 241 -17.02 -0.16 18.80
N ALA A 242 -17.78 -0.92 19.58
CA ALA A 242 -18.94 -1.65 19.08
C ALA A 242 -20.12 -0.68 18.96
N LEU A 243 -20.55 -0.44 17.72
CA LEU A 243 -21.55 0.55 17.33
C LEU A 243 -22.87 -0.15 16.97
N ASN A 244 -23.54 -0.69 17.99
CA ASN A 244 -24.87 -1.31 17.90
C ASN A 244 -25.97 -0.39 18.44
N SER A 245 -25.70 0.90 18.58
CA SER A 245 -26.68 1.95 18.94
C SER A 245 -27.41 2.49 17.69
N SER A 246 -28.16 3.57 17.85
CA SER A 246 -28.61 4.43 16.76
C SER A 246 -28.30 5.90 17.09
N ASP A 247 -28.51 6.82 16.16
CA ASP A 247 -28.41 8.27 16.40
C ASP A 247 -27.10 8.65 17.13
N THR A 248 -25.99 8.17 16.59
CA THR A 248 -24.69 8.20 17.27
C THR A 248 -23.68 9.02 16.48
N GLN A 249 -23.05 9.97 17.16
CA GLN A 249 -21.99 10.81 16.62
C GLN A 249 -20.65 10.40 17.25
N ILE A 250 -19.64 10.13 16.41
CA ILE A 250 -18.26 9.90 16.82
C ILE A 250 -17.44 10.96 16.10
N ILE A 251 -16.97 11.96 16.83
CA ILE A 251 -16.33 13.14 16.26
C ILE A 251 -15.04 13.53 16.98
N ASN A 252 -14.14 14.16 16.25
CA ASN A 252 -12.92 14.79 16.77
C ASN A 252 -11.99 13.86 17.56
N SER A 253 -12.16 12.54 17.43
CA SER A 253 -11.61 11.53 18.33
C SER A 253 -10.45 10.76 17.69
N TYR A 254 -9.62 10.15 18.53
CA TYR A 254 -8.46 9.35 18.11
C TYR A 254 -8.67 7.91 18.58
N ILE A 255 -8.95 7.00 17.64
CA ILE A 255 -9.34 5.62 17.91
C ILE A 255 -8.29 4.68 17.30
N ALA A 256 -7.38 4.16 18.11
CA ALA A 256 -6.09 3.66 17.62
C ALA A 256 -5.60 2.34 18.25
N GLY A 257 -4.77 1.60 17.49
CA GLY A 257 -4.04 0.42 17.98
C GLY A 257 -4.78 -0.92 17.95
N PHE A 258 -6.01 -1.01 17.42
CA PHE A 258 -6.84 -2.22 17.45
C PHE A 258 -6.37 -3.26 16.42
N LYS A 259 -5.97 -4.44 16.90
CA LYS A 259 -5.33 -5.49 16.10
C LYS A 259 -5.36 -6.84 16.82
N VAL A 260 -5.58 -7.93 16.08
CA VAL A 260 -5.55 -9.30 16.62
C VAL A 260 -4.88 -10.23 15.60
N GLN A 261 -4.19 -11.27 16.07
CA GLN A 261 -3.67 -12.35 15.21
C GLN A 261 -4.77 -13.38 14.95
N GLY A 262 -5.03 -13.69 13.68
CA GLY A 262 -5.98 -14.73 13.27
C GLY A 262 -7.46 -14.36 13.46
N GLN A 263 -7.78 -13.10 13.76
CA GLN A 263 -9.15 -12.60 13.86
C GLN A 263 -9.25 -11.15 13.36
N ASP A 264 -10.42 -10.82 12.83
CA ASP A 264 -10.80 -9.48 12.42
C ASP A 264 -10.86 -8.54 13.63
N SER A 265 -10.45 -7.30 13.45
CA SER A 265 -10.28 -6.31 14.51
C SER A 265 -10.43 -4.89 13.97
N GLN A 266 -11.15 -4.03 14.69
CA GLN A 266 -11.65 -2.76 14.15
C GLN A 266 -11.53 -1.57 15.10
N ALA A 267 -11.36 -0.36 14.57
CA ALA A 267 -11.57 0.85 15.38
C ALA A 267 -13.07 1.06 15.66
N ILE A 268 -13.93 0.86 14.66
CA ILE A 268 -15.40 0.92 14.81
C ILE A 268 -16.05 -0.23 14.03
N LEU A 269 -16.94 -0.99 14.66
CA LEU A 269 -17.74 -2.04 14.01
C LEU A 269 -19.21 -1.94 14.44
N GLY A 270 -20.14 -1.88 13.49
CA GLY A 270 -21.58 -1.92 13.77
C GLY A 270 -22.30 -3.03 13.02
N TRP A 271 -23.10 -3.86 13.71
CA TRP A 271 -23.84 -4.97 13.08
C TRP A 271 -25.28 -5.14 13.57
N ASN A 272 -25.63 -4.60 14.74
CA ASN A 272 -26.97 -4.72 15.35
C ASN A 272 -27.60 -3.35 15.73
N GLY A 273 -27.08 -2.25 15.16
CA GLY A 273 -27.60 -0.89 15.35
C GLY A 273 -28.27 -0.34 14.10
N THR A 274 -29.24 0.58 14.24
CA THR A 274 -30.14 0.96 13.13
C THR A 274 -29.56 1.99 12.14
N GLY A 275 -28.44 2.64 12.48
CA GLY A 275 -27.87 3.72 11.69
C GLY A 275 -28.15 5.12 12.28
N ARG A 276 -28.29 6.12 11.39
CA ARG A 276 -28.19 7.55 11.72
C ARG A 276 -26.86 7.87 12.42
N TYR A 277 -25.77 7.45 11.78
CA TYR A 277 -24.41 7.62 12.29
C TYR A 277 -23.71 8.82 11.64
N ILE A 278 -22.97 9.58 12.44
CA ILE A 278 -22.04 10.62 11.97
C ILE A 278 -20.66 10.30 12.52
N ILE A 279 -19.75 9.88 11.65
CA ILE A 279 -18.35 9.62 11.97
C ILE A 279 -17.54 10.73 11.26
N GLU A 280 -17.19 11.81 11.98
CA GLU A 280 -16.54 12.98 11.37
C GLU A 280 -15.28 13.48 12.08
N ASN A 281 -14.24 13.81 11.32
CA ASN A 281 -12.99 14.39 11.82
C ASN A 281 -12.31 13.50 12.87
N ASN A 282 -12.20 12.19 12.63
CA ASN A 282 -11.50 11.27 13.52
C ASN A 282 -10.19 10.76 12.90
N TYR A 283 -9.27 10.29 13.75
CA TYR A 283 -8.19 9.39 13.35
C TYR A 283 -8.56 7.96 13.76
N LEU A 284 -8.43 7.01 12.85
CA LEU A 284 -8.96 5.65 13.00
C LEU A 284 -7.92 4.59 12.58
N GLU A 285 -7.60 3.63 13.45
CA GLU A 285 -6.73 2.48 13.17
C GLU A 285 -7.37 1.14 13.60
N GLY A 286 -7.61 0.25 12.63
CA GLY A 286 -7.97 -1.15 12.87
C GLY A 286 -7.15 -2.05 11.93
N ALA A 287 -6.65 -3.19 12.42
CA ALA A 287 -5.84 -4.08 11.59
C ALA A 287 -6.69 -4.82 10.57
N GLY A 288 -7.84 -5.40 10.95
CA GLY A 288 -8.83 -5.88 9.98
C GLY A 288 -9.36 -4.69 9.20
N GLU A 289 -10.43 -4.08 9.73
CA GLU A 289 -11.13 -2.97 9.10
C GLU A 289 -11.11 -1.75 10.02
N ASN A 290 -10.75 -0.56 9.56
CA ASN A 290 -10.77 0.60 10.46
C ASN A 290 -12.22 0.96 10.82
N VAL A 291 -13.13 0.94 9.84
CA VAL A 291 -14.59 0.97 10.05
C VAL A 291 -15.28 -0.09 9.20
N MET A 292 -16.19 -0.85 9.80
CA MET A 292 -17.00 -1.86 9.11
C MET A 292 -18.46 -1.83 9.56
N PHE A 293 -19.38 -2.10 8.62
CA PHE A 293 -20.80 -2.36 8.90
C PHE A 293 -21.24 -3.73 8.38
N GLY A 294 -21.74 -4.60 9.27
CA GLY A 294 -22.05 -6.01 8.99
C GLY A 294 -21.01 -6.97 9.57
N GLY A 295 -20.75 -8.10 8.91
CA GLY A 295 -19.79 -9.13 9.36
C GLY A 295 -20.30 -10.06 10.47
N ALA A 296 -21.53 -9.86 10.93
CA ALA A 296 -22.25 -10.74 11.85
C ALA A 296 -23.76 -10.63 11.62
N MET A 297 -24.53 -11.60 12.11
CA MET A 297 -25.99 -11.57 12.04
C MET A 297 -26.56 -10.53 13.02
N PRO A 298 -27.42 -9.59 12.59
CA PRO A 298 -28.18 -8.76 13.51
C PRO A 298 -29.17 -9.63 14.29
N ALA A 299 -29.28 -9.41 15.60
CA ALA A 299 -30.30 -10.03 16.44
C ALA A 299 -31.70 -9.45 16.15
N ILE A 300 -31.77 -8.20 15.67
CA ILE A 300 -33.00 -7.58 15.19
C ILE A 300 -33.27 -8.07 13.74
N ASN A 301 -34.33 -8.86 13.57
CA ASN A 301 -34.67 -9.46 12.28
C ASN A 301 -34.99 -8.40 11.20
N GLY A 302 -34.37 -8.51 10.02
CA GLY A 302 -34.56 -7.56 8.92
C GLY A 302 -33.81 -6.23 9.08
N LEU A 303 -32.96 -6.07 10.10
CA LEU A 303 -32.22 -4.83 10.33
C LEU A 303 -31.16 -4.58 9.26
N ILE A 304 -31.11 -3.35 8.75
CA ILE A 304 -30.05 -2.83 7.88
C ILE A 304 -29.66 -1.41 8.35
N PRO A 305 -28.40 -1.17 8.77
CA PRO A 305 -27.93 0.16 9.17
C PRO A 305 -28.13 1.20 8.08
N THR A 306 -28.88 2.27 8.34
CA THR A 306 -29.31 3.24 7.31
C THR A 306 -29.01 4.69 7.68
N ASN A 307 -28.73 5.54 6.68
CA ASN A 307 -28.34 6.96 6.83
C ASN A 307 -27.02 7.10 7.62
N ILE A 308 -25.90 6.99 6.91
CA ILE A 308 -24.56 7.01 7.51
C ILE A 308 -23.72 8.09 6.85
N VAL A 309 -23.08 8.96 7.64
CA VAL A 309 -22.15 9.99 7.17
C VAL A 309 -20.77 9.70 7.74
N ILE A 310 -19.80 9.48 6.85
CA ILE A 310 -18.38 9.27 7.16
C ILE A 310 -17.61 10.39 6.49
N ARG A 311 -17.18 11.39 7.26
CA ARG A 311 -16.65 12.64 6.72
C ARG A 311 -15.31 13.06 7.31
N ARG A 312 -14.34 13.49 6.49
CA ARG A 312 -13.08 14.11 6.96
C ARG A 312 -12.26 13.29 7.97
N ASN A 313 -12.44 11.97 8.00
CA ASN A 313 -11.62 11.10 8.85
C ASN A 313 -10.30 10.77 8.15
N TYR A 314 -9.29 10.44 8.96
CA TYR A 314 -8.06 9.85 8.50
C TYR A 314 -8.04 8.37 8.89
N PHE A 315 -8.24 7.53 7.88
CA PHE A 315 -8.13 6.08 7.92
C PHE A 315 -6.69 5.69 7.60
N SER A 316 -6.00 5.08 8.56
CA SER A 316 -4.60 4.66 8.40
C SER A 316 -4.37 3.28 9.00
N LYS A 317 -3.46 2.51 8.41
CA LYS A 317 -2.77 1.44 9.14
C LYS A 317 -1.32 1.87 9.42
N PRO A 318 -0.83 1.70 10.66
CA PRO A 318 0.58 1.94 10.98
C PRO A 318 1.51 1.05 10.12
N PRO A 319 2.46 1.61 9.36
CA PRO A 319 3.37 0.83 8.51
C PRO A 319 4.20 -0.21 9.28
N GLU A 320 4.42 -0.04 10.58
CA GLU A 320 5.05 -1.02 11.47
C GLU A 320 4.23 -2.31 11.68
N TRP A 321 2.96 -2.35 11.25
CA TRP A 321 2.19 -3.60 11.19
C TRP A 321 2.50 -4.41 9.91
N PHE A 322 3.27 -3.86 8.97
CA PHE A 322 3.79 -4.60 7.83
C PHE A 322 4.77 -5.70 8.32
N ASN A 323 4.63 -6.93 7.79
CA ASN A 323 5.33 -8.13 8.27
C ASN A 323 5.13 -8.48 9.77
N SER A 324 4.12 -7.92 10.43
CA SER A 324 3.73 -8.26 11.80
C SER A 324 2.82 -9.50 11.85
N PRO A 325 2.57 -10.14 13.02
CA PRO A 325 1.65 -11.27 13.14
C PRO A 325 0.16 -10.87 13.12
N TRP A 326 -0.17 -9.59 12.96
CA TRP A 326 -1.55 -9.11 13.00
C TRP A 326 -2.32 -9.48 11.73
N SER A 327 -3.58 -9.88 11.88
CA SER A 327 -4.49 -10.06 10.75
C SER A 327 -4.87 -8.69 10.20
N VAL A 328 -4.07 -8.23 9.24
CA VAL A 328 -4.32 -7.00 8.50
C VAL A 328 -5.31 -7.26 7.36
N LYS A 329 -6.19 -6.31 7.03
CA LYS A 329 -7.00 -6.26 5.81
C LYS A 329 -7.24 -4.81 5.31
N ASN A 330 -8.42 -4.53 4.78
CA ASN A 330 -8.93 -3.30 4.16
C ASN A 330 -9.18 -2.13 5.12
N LEU A 331 -9.24 -0.89 4.63
CA LEU A 331 -9.45 0.29 5.48
C LEU A 331 -10.94 0.50 5.83
N PHE A 332 -11.84 0.23 4.89
CA PHE A 332 -13.28 0.43 5.04
C PHE A 332 -14.08 -0.72 4.43
N GLU A 333 -15.17 -1.10 5.08
CA GLU A 333 -16.07 -2.14 4.58
C GLU A 333 -17.56 -1.88 4.84
N LEU A 334 -18.37 -2.16 3.82
CA LEU A 334 -19.81 -2.32 3.95
C LEU A 334 -20.18 -3.74 3.53
N LYS A 335 -20.70 -4.55 4.46
CA LYS A 335 -21.36 -5.83 4.18
C LYS A 335 -22.88 -5.74 4.26
N SER A 336 -23.38 -4.89 5.17
CA SER A 336 -24.80 -4.53 5.26
C SER A 336 -24.94 -3.08 5.75
N ALA A 337 -25.29 -2.16 4.84
CA ALA A 337 -25.59 -0.76 5.11
C ALA A 337 -26.29 -0.08 3.91
N GLN A 338 -27.12 0.92 4.17
CA GLN A 338 -27.83 1.68 3.13
C GLN A 338 -27.67 3.20 3.33
N ARG A 339 -27.68 3.94 2.21
CA ARG A 339 -27.65 5.42 2.22
C ARG A 339 -26.42 5.94 2.96
N VAL A 340 -25.24 5.66 2.39
CA VAL A 340 -23.94 5.96 3.01
C VAL A 340 -23.23 7.05 2.23
N LEU A 341 -22.90 8.16 2.89
CA LEU A 341 -22.04 9.22 2.37
C LEU A 341 -20.63 9.07 2.94
N ILE A 342 -19.65 8.80 2.07
CA ILE A 342 -18.22 8.80 2.39
C ILE A 342 -17.60 10.03 1.72
N GLU A 343 -17.35 11.09 2.49
CA GLU A 343 -16.97 12.42 1.98
C GLU A 343 -15.66 12.96 2.57
N ALA A 344 -14.75 13.46 1.74
CA ALA A 344 -13.58 14.23 2.20
C ALA A 344 -12.61 13.48 3.15
N ASN A 345 -12.60 12.14 3.14
CA ASN A 345 -11.71 11.33 3.98
C ASN A 345 -10.35 11.08 3.30
N LEU A 346 -9.34 10.80 4.12
CA LEU A 346 -8.04 10.28 3.68
C LEU A 346 -7.94 8.79 4.05
N PHE A 347 -7.72 7.94 3.05
CA PHE A 347 -7.45 6.51 3.17
C PHE A 347 -5.99 6.23 2.81
N GLU A 348 -5.21 5.71 3.75
CA GLU A 348 -3.77 5.49 3.57
C GLU A 348 -3.27 4.17 4.18
N ASN A 349 -2.25 3.59 3.54
CA ASN A 349 -1.56 2.37 3.96
C ASN A 349 -2.47 1.13 4.01
N CYS A 350 -2.63 0.46 2.87
CA CYS A 350 -3.31 -0.84 2.79
C CYS A 350 -2.52 -1.78 1.87
N TRP A 351 -2.22 -2.99 2.31
CA TRP A 351 -1.32 -3.91 1.61
C TRP A 351 -1.87 -5.34 1.59
N VAL A 352 -1.27 -6.20 0.76
CA VAL A 352 -1.58 -7.64 0.75
C VAL A 352 -1.15 -8.27 2.07
N SER A 353 -2.13 -8.52 2.92
CA SER A 353 -2.09 -9.32 4.14
C SER A 353 -3.53 -9.66 4.47
N GLY A 354 -3.82 -10.88 4.92
CA GLY A 354 -5.18 -11.39 5.22
C GLY A 354 -6.16 -11.50 4.03
N GLN A 355 -6.03 -10.61 3.04
CA GLN A 355 -6.80 -10.43 1.82
C GLN A 355 -5.90 -9.83 0.72
N VAL A 356 -6.49 -9.52 -0.44
CA VAL A 356 -5.83 -8.96 -1.64
C VAL A 356 -5.38 -7.49 -1.48
N GLY A 357 -5.65 -6.85 -0.34
CA GLY A 357 -5.15 -5.50 -0.02
C GLY A 357 -5.94 -4.34 -0.64
N TYR A 358 -7.21 -4.56 -1.00
CA TYR A 358 -8.16 -3.50 -1.38
C TYR A 358 -8.36 -2.51 -0.22
N ALA A 359 -8.40 -1.22 -0.51
CA ALA A 359 -8.63 -0.18 0.49
C ALA A 359 -10.09 -0.13 0.97
N VAL A 360 -11.04 -0.29 0.04
CA VAL A 360 -12.49 -0.13 0.29
C VAL A 360 -13.26 -1.31 -0.29
N LEU A 361 -14.13 -1.92 0.52
CA LEU A 361 -14.97 -3.06 0.15
C LEU A 361 -16.46 -2.70 0.26
N PHE A 362 -17.23 -2.92 -0.81
CA PHE A 362 -18.69 -2.93 -0.81
C PHE A 362 -19.16 -4.35 -1.18
N THR A 363 -19.33 -5.18 -0.16
CA THR A 363 -19.34 -6.65 -0.22
C THR A 363 -20.65 -7.19 0.35
N THR A 364 -21.73 -7.15 -0.45
CA THR A 364 -23.10 -7.52 0.02
C THR A 364 -23.11 -8.99 0.48
N SER A 365 -23.20 -9.20 1.79
CA SER A 365 -23.02 -10.52 2.40
C SER A 365 -23.72 -10.62 3.75
N GLY A 366 -24.35 -11.77 4.00
CA GLY A 366 -24.86 -12.15 5.31
C GLY A 366 -23.79 -12.80 6.20
N ASP A 367 -22.76 -13.42 5.61
CA ASP A 367 -21.65 -14.20 6.19
C ASP A 367 -22.05 -15.41 7.08
N VAL A 368 -23.18 -15.34 7.78
CA VAL A 368 -23.55 -16.22 8.91
C VAL A 368 -25.05 -16.55 8.97
N GLY A 369 -25.74 -16.61 7.82
CA GLY A 369 -27.04 -17.29 7.73
C GLY A 369 -28.29 -16.44 7.48
N TYR A 370 -28.14 -15.18 7.03
CA TYR A 370 -29.28 -14.33 6.65
C TYR A 370 -29.12 -13.79 5.22
N ASN A 371 -30.25 -13.53 4.55
CA ASN A 371 -30.32 -13.22 3.12
C ASN A 371 -30.94 -11.84 2.80
N TRP A 372 -30.97 -10.94 3.78
CA TRP A 372 -31.46 -9.56 3.64
C TRP A 372 -30.37 -8.51 3.82
N ALA A 373 -29.09 -8.91 3.82
CA ALA A 373 -28.00 -7.94 3.78
C ALA A 373 -28.09 -7.10 2.50
N LYS A 374 -27.79 -5.80 2.60
CA LYS A 374 -27.77 -4.92 1.42
C LYS A 374 -26.65 -3.94 1.53
N VAL A 375 -25.98 -3.67 0.41
CA VAL A 375 -25.14 -2.49 0.24
C VAL A 375 -25.72 -1.71 -0.94
N GLU A 376 -26.48 -0.65 -0.65
CA GLU A 376 -27.10 0.19 -1.68
C GLU A 376 -27.16 1.68 -1.31
N ASP A 377 -27.25 2.53 -2.34
CA ASP A 377 -27.23 4.00 -2.24
C ASP A 377 -25.96 4.53 -1.54
N VAL A 378 -24.79 4.26 -2.14
CA VAL A 378 -23.48 4.63 -1.58
C VAL A 378 -22.82 5.73 -2.41
N GLU A 379 -22.51 6.86 -1.77
CA GLU A 379 -21.91 8.05 -2.37
C GLU A 379 -20.50 8.25 -1.80
N PHE A 380 -19.47 7.97 -2.59
CA PHE A 380 -18.05 8.11 -2.24
C PHE A 380 -17.45 9.29 -3.01
N ARG A 381 -17.24 10.43 -2.35
CA ARG A 381 -16.79 11.67 -3.01
C ARG A 381 -15.78 12.52 -2.25
N TYR A 382 -14.97 13.28 -2.99
CA TYR A 382 -13.93 14.15 -2.43
C TYR A 382 -12.91 13.43 -1.53
N ASN A 383 -12.75 12.11 -1.64
CA ASN A 383 -11.80 11.36 -0.84
C ASN A 383 -10.42 11.31 -1.52
N ILE A 384 -9.37 11.14 -0.72
CA ILE A 384 -8.04 10.76 -1.19
C ILE A 384 -7.79 9.31 -0.78
N VAL A 385 -7.42 8.45 -1.73
CA VAL A 385 -6.99 7.07 -1.46
C VAL A 385 -5.57 6.91 -1.97
N ARG A 386 -4.62 6.59 -1.08
CA ARG A 386 -3.19 6.54 -1.44
C ARG A 386 -2.39 5.48 -0.70
N LYS A 387 -1.29 5.05 -1.31
CA LYS A 387 -0.43 3.98 -0.78
C LYS A 387 -1.23 2.71 -0.48
N VAL A 388 -1.91 2.19 -1.49
CA VAL A 388 -2.76 0.99 -1.34
C VAL A 388 -2.45 -0.04 -2.42
N ALA A 389 -2.46 -1.32 -2.07
CA ALA A 389 -2.20 -2.42 -3.00
C ALA A 389 -3.28 -2.55 -4.08
N ALA A 390 -4.52 -2.19 -3.76
CA ALA A 390 -5.65 -2.01 -4.67
C ALA A 390 -6.67 -1.02 -4.06
N ALA A 391 -7.53 -0.37 -4.86
CA ALA A 391 -8.46 0.64 -4.32
C ALA A 391 -9.82 0.05 -3.91
N PHE A 392 -10.63 -0.46 -4.83
CA PHE A 392 -12.00 -0.93 -4.57
C PHE A 392 -12.22 -2.42 -4.89
N LEU A 393 -13.07 -3.04 -4.08
CA LEU A 393 -13.85 -4.23 -4.43
C LEU A 393 -15.35 -3.94 -4.27
N MET A 394 -16.14 -4.30 -5.28
CA MET A 394 -17.60 -4.28 -5.26
C MET A 394 -18.09 -5.69 -5.61
N ALA A 395 -18.75 -6.38 -4.69
CA ALA A 395 -19.17 -7.76 -4.90
C ALA A 395 -20.37 -8.15 -4.04
N ASP A 396 -20.98 -9.28 -4.36
CA ASP A 396 -21.63 -10.19 -3.43
C ASP A 396 -20.65 -11.31 -3.05
N GLU A 397 -20.53 -11.62 -1.76
CA GLU A 397 -19.56 -12.63 -1.24
C GLU A 397 -20.23 -13.89 -0.65
N ASP A 398 -21.56 -13.89 -0.45
CA ASP A 398 -22.26 -15.01 0.21
C ASP A 398 -22.84 -16.02 -0.78
N TRP A 399 -22.08 -17.08 -1.07
CA TRP A 399 -22.54 -18.19 -1.91
C TRP A 399 -23.52 -19.14 -1.19
N ALA A 400 -23.62 -19.07 0.15
CA ALA A 400 -24.46 -19.96 0.95
C ALA A 400 -25.82 -19.32 1.30
N HIS A 401 -25.85 -17.99 1.47
CA HIS A 401 -27.03 -17.19 1.80
C HIS A 401 -27.07 -15.92 0.92
N PRO A 402 -27.21 -16.06 -0.41
CA PRO A 402 -27.12 -14.94 -1.34
C PRO A 402 -28.17 -13.88 -1.00
N SER A 403 -27.69 -12.71 -0.59
CA SER A 403 -28.53 -11.54 -0.28
C SER A 403 -28.84 -10.68 -1.51
N GLY A 404 -28.31 -11.06 -2.68
CA GLY A 404 -28.45 -10.36 -3.95
C GLY A 404 -27.30 -9.38 -4.21
N LYS A 405 -27.33 -8.75 -5.39
CA LYS A 405 -26.34 -7.74 -5.77
C LYS A 405 -26.54 -6.44 -5.00
N GLY A 406 -25.43 -5.80 -4.63
CA GLY A 406 -25.43 -4.39 -4.25
C GLY A 406 -25.52 -3.45 -5.47
N GLY A 407 -25.75 -2.16 -5.23
CA GLY A 407 -25.86 -1.20 -6.33
C GLY A 407 -26.20 0.24 -5.94
N ASN A 408 -26.45 1.07 -6.96
CA ASN A 408 -26.58 2.54 -6.84
C ASN A 408 -25.34 3.19 -6.20
N TYR A 409 -24.15 2.78 -6.64
CA TYR A 409 -22.88 3.31 -6.15
C TYR A 409 -22.45 4.51 -6.99
N ARG A 410 -21.96 5.57 -6.34
CA ARG A 410 -21.45 6.78 -6.98
C ARG A 410 -20.06 7.09 -6.44
N VAL A 411 -19.04 6.93 -7.28
CA VAL A 411 -17.64 7.25 -6.97
C VAL A 411 -17.25 8.47 -7.78
N ARG A 412 -17.23 9.67 -7.17
CA ARG A 412 -16.95 10.90 -7.92
C ARG A 412 -16.12 11.96 -7.22
N GLN A 413 -15.40 12.78 -7.99
CA GLN A 413 -14.58 13.87 -7.43
C GLN A 413 -13.51 13.37 -6.44
N ASN A 414 -13.00 12.15 -6.59
CA ASN A 414 -11.95 11.58 -5.74
C ASN A 414 -10.58 11.59 -6.43
N LEU A 415 -9.54 11.51 -5.61
CA LEU A 415 -8.15 11.43 -6.07
C LEU A 415 -7.51 10.13 -5.59
N PHE A 416 -7.06 9.31 -6.53
CA PHE A 416 -6.32 8.07 -6.28
C PHE A 416 -4.92 8.19 -6.85
N TYR A 417 -3.89 7.97 -6.02
CA TYR A 417 -2.50 7.92 -6.45
C TYR A 417 -1.70 6.97 -5.55
N ASP A 418 -0.57 6.45 -6.04
CA ASP A 418 0.16 5.38 -5.35
C ASP A 418 -0.77 4.17 -5.06
N VAL A 419 -1.70 3.87 -5.98
CA VAL A 419 -2.50 2.63 -6.01
C VAL A 419 -1.70 1.59 -6.79
N SER A 420 -0.92 0.79 -6.08
CA SER A 420 0.01 -0.16 -6.71
C SER A 420 0.41 -1.27 -5.75
N GLY A 421 0.57 -2.49 -6.27
CA GLY A 421 1.32 -3.53 -5.56
C GLY A 421 2.82 -3.24 -5.47
N SER A 422 3.39 -2.44 -6.37
CA SER A 422 4.85 -2.27 -6.48
C SER A 422 5.51 -1.44 -5.37
N ILE A 423 4.69 -0.72 -4.59
CA ILE A 423 5.09 0.05 -3.40
C ILE A 423 5.06 -0.78 -2.11
N TRP A 424 4.48 -1.98 -2.15
CA TRP A 424 4.38 -2.90 -1.00
C TRP A 424 5.21 -4.16 -1.26
N PRO A 425 6.12 -4.57 -0.37
CA PRO A 425 6.89 -5.82 -0.55
C PRO A 425 6.04 -7.08 -0.65
N SER A 426 4.80 -7.05 -0.15
CA SER A 426 3.81 -8.14 -0.27
C SER A 426 3.08 -8.16 -1.63
N GLY A 427 3.37 -7.21 -2.51
CA GLY A 427 2.71 -7.05 -3.80
C GLY A 427 1.29 -6.50 -3.70
N GLY A 428 0.48 -6.86 -4.69
CA GLY A 428 -0.86 -6.33 -4.95
C GLY A 428 -1.12 -6.25 -6.45
N ASN A 429 -2.38 -6.29 -6.87
CA ASN A 429 -2.74 -6.21 -8.29
C ASN A 429 -2.73 -4.77 -8.84
N GLY A 430 -2.69 -3.74 -7.98
CA GLY A 430 -2.72 -2.33 -8.37
C GLY A 430 -4.02 -1.88 -9.03
N VAL A 431 -5.09 -2.67 -8.93
CA VAL A 431 -6.37 -2.44 -9.61
C VAL A 431 -7.12 -1.28 -8.94
N PHE A 432 -7.76 -0.45 -9.77
CA PHE A 432 -8.67 0.59 -9.25
C PHE A 432 -9.98 -0.02 -8.75
N LEU A 433 -10.72 -0.74 -9.60
CA LEU A 433 -11.96 -1.39 -9.22
C LEU A 433 -11.97 -2.88 -9.58
N THR A 434 -12.26 -3.75 -8.61
CA THR A 434 -12.72 -5.11 -8.89
C THR A 434 -14.24 -5.20 -8.73
N ILE A 435 -14.92 -5.77 -9.71
CA ILE A 435 -16.32 -6.20 -9.63
C ILE A 435 -16.31 -7.72 -9.54
N GLY A 436 -16.86 -8.28 -8.45
CA GLY A 436 -16.92 -9.72 -8.20
C GLY A 436 -18.34 -10.28 -8.09
N GLY A 437 -18.44 -11.60 -7.97
CA GLY A 437 -19.70 -12.32 -7.78
C GLY A 437 -20.66 -12.20 -8.97
N MET A 438 -21.94 -12.01 -8.66
CA MET A 438 -23.02 -11.69 -9.59
C MET A 438 -22.90 -10.27 -10.19
N GLY A 439 -22.02 -9.41 -9.66
CA GLY A 439 -21.76 -8.05 -10.13
C GLY A 439 -22.46 -6.97 -9.31
N ALA A 440 -22.39 -5.71 -9.74
CA ALA A 440 -22.98 -4.56 -9.05
C ALA A 440 -23.72 -3.64 -10.03
N ASP A 441 -25.00 -3.36 -9.77
CA ASP A 441 -25.85 -2.60 -10.70
C ASP A 441 -25.87 -1.09 -10.38
N ASN A 442 -26.05 -0.24 -11.40
CA ASN A 442 -26.10 1.22 -11.32
C ASN A 442 -24.85 1.86 -10.68
N VAL A 443 -23.65 1.38 -11.05
CA VAL A 443 -22.37 1.95 -10.62
C VAL A 443 -21.98 3.13 -11.51
N VAL A 444 -21.82 4.32 -10.92
CA VAL A 444 -21.41 5.56 -11.58
C VAL A 444 -20.04 6.00 -11.08
N ILE A 445 -19.10 6.20 -11.98
CA ILE A 445 -17.72 6.62 -11.69
C ILE A 445 -17.40 7.83 -12.55
N GLU A 446 -17.30 9.01 -11.95
CA GLU A 446 -17.16 10.27 -12.70
C GLU A 446 -16.30 11.35 -12.04
N HIS A 447 -15.59 12.16 -12.84
CA HIS A 447 -14.70 13.21 -12.34
C HIS A 447 -13.68 12.73 -11.29
N ASN A 448 -13.10 11.55 -11.47
CA ASN A 448 -11.99 11.09 -10.62
C ASN A 448 -10.67 11.23 -11.36
N THR A 449 -9.59 11.53 -10.63
CA THR A 449 -8.23 11.34 -11.14
C THR A 449 -7.64 10.08 -10.49
N ILE A 450 -7.35 9.08 -11.31
CA ILE A 450 -7.05 7.71 -10.89
C ILE A 450 -5.69 7.30 -11.47
N LEU A 451 -4.66 7.28 -10.62
CA LEU A 451 -3.29 6.95 -11.02
C LEU A 451 -2.88 5.61 -10.39
N GLN A 452 -3.44 4.54 -10.95
CA GLN A 452 -3.22 3.15 -10.54
C GLN A 452 -2.25 2.41 -11.47
N SER A 453 -1.56 1.38 -10.98
CA SER A 453 -0.61 0.59 -11.79
C SER A 453 -1.18 -0.69 -12.41
N GLY A 454 -2.37 -1.11 -11.98
CA GLY A 454 -3.10 -2.27 -12.52
C GLY A 454 -4.29 -1.86 -13.38
N ASN A 455 -5.19 -2.80 -13.65
CA ASN A 455 -6.39 -2.55 -14.46
C ASN A 455 -7.26 -1.40 -13.91
N ILE A 456 -7.97 -0.72 -14.82
CA ILE A 456 -9.06 0.21 -14.49
C ILE A 456 -10.15 -0.58 -13.76
N THR A 457 -10.63 -1.64 -14.42
CA THR A 457 -11.63 -2.54 -13.85
C THR A 457 -11.22 -3.99 -14.07
N LEU A 458 -11.31 -4.81 -13.02
CA LEU A 458 -11.23 -6.27 -13.09
C LEU A 458 -12.63 -6.85 -12.81
N ILE A 459 -13.17 -7.64 -13.73
CA ILE A 459 -14.44 -8.36 -13.54
C ILE A 459 -14.12 -9.82 -13.26
N ASP A 460 -14.23 -10.20 -12.00
CA ASP A 460 -13.98 -11.56 -11.53
C ASP A 460 -15.28 -12.38 -11.48
N SER A 461 -15.18 -13.70 -11.62
CA SER A 461 -16.29 -14.68 -11.58
C SER A 461 -17.45 -14.53 -12.59
N GLY A 462 -17.50 -13.48 -13.41
CA GLY A 462 -18.33 -13.41 -14.62
C GLY A 462 -19.76 -12.87 -14.45
N GLY A 463 -20.05 -12.16 -13.36
CA GLY A 463 -21.32 -11.45 -13.17
C GLY A 463 -21.51 -10.27 -14.14
N VAL A 464 -22.72 -10.11 -14.68
CA VAL A 464 -23.09 -8.99 -15.57
C VAL A 464 -23.61 -7.82 -14.73
N SER A 465 -23.07 -6.62 -14.94
CA SER A 465 -23.44 -5.39 -14.22
C SER A 465 -24.21 -4.43 -15.14
N GLN A 466 -25.42 -4.04 -14.73
CA GLN A 466 -26.30 -3.13 -15.48
C GLN A 466 -26.08 -1.68 -15.06
N GLY A 467 -26.36 -0.72 -15.95
CA GLY A 467 -26.33 0.71 -15.61
C GLY A 467 -24.94 1.26 -15.24
N PHE A 468 -23.87 0.59 -15.66
CA PHE A 468 -22.49 1.03 -15.41
C PHE A 468 -22.16 2.31 -16.19
N VAL A 469 -21.69 3.35 -15.50
CA VAL A 469 -21.28 4.63 -16.08
C VAL A 469 -19.84 4.92 -15.63
N PHE A 470 -18.95 5.14 -16.59
CA PHE A 470 -17.56 5.55 -16.35
C PHE A 470 -17.24 6.72 -17.27
N ARG A 471 -17.32 7.96 -16.77
CA ARG A 471 -17.19 9.16 -17.60
C ARG A 471 -16.37 10.25 -16.95
N ASP A 472 -15.80 11.15 -17.75
CA ASP A 472 -15.15 12.36 -17.23
C ASP A 472 -14.01 12.09 -16.21
N ASN A 473 -13.42 10.89 -16.23
CA ASN A 473 -12.27 10.54 -15.38
C ASN A 473 -10.94 10.75 -16.11
N ILE A 474 -9.86 11.00 -15.37
CA ILE A 474 -8.48 10.80 -15.86
C ILE A 474 -7.98 9.50 -15.23
N VAL A 475 -7.52 8.54 -16.02
CA VAL A 475 -7.14 7.20 -15.56
C VAL A 475 -6.01 6.59 -16.38
N ASN A 476 -5.17 5.74 -15.78
CA ASN A 476 -4.21 4.93 -16.53
C ASN A 476 -4.89 3.70 -17.16
N HIS A 477 -4.55 3.32 -18.40
CA HIS A 477 -4.92 2.02 -18.97
C HIS A 477 -4.14 0.87 -18.31
N SER A 478 -2.86 1.13 -18.06
CA SER A 478 -1.92 0.23 -17.39
C SER A 478 -1.79 -1.15 -18.05
N GLN A 479 -2.29 -2.22 -17.42
CA GLN A 479 -2.04 -3.58 -17.88
C GLN A 479 -3.03 -4.04 -18.97
N TYR A 480 -4.34 -3.90 -18.72
CA TYR A 480 -5.40 -4.37 -19.63
C TYR A 480 -6.64 -3.45 -19.70
N GLY A 481 -6.59 -2.23 -19.15
CA GLY A 481 -7.76 -1.36 -19.11
C GLY A 481 -8.92 -1.97 -18.31
N ILE A 482 -10.00 -2.33 -18.98
CA ILE A 482 -11.16 -3.03 -18.41
C ILE A 482 -11.09 -4.52 -18.79
N PHE A 483 -10.86 -5.43 -17.84
CA PHE A 483 -10.61 -6.85 -18.11
C PHE A 483 -11.53 -7.76 -17.30
N GLY A 484 -12.14 -8.76 -17.95
CA GLY A 484 -13.02 -9.74 -17.33
C GLY A 484 -12.54 -11.18 -17.54
N SER A 485 -12.69 -12.01 -16.51
CA SER A 485 -12.30 -13.42 -16.56
C SER A 485 -13.00 -14.15 -17.71
N GLY A 486 -12.24 -14.80 -18.59
CA GLY A 486 -12.77 -15.52 -19.75
C GLY A 486 -13.15 -14.66 -20.97
N SER A 487 -12.95 -13.33 -20.93
CA SER A 487 -13.11 -12.43 -22.10
C SER A 487 -11.81 -11.69 -22.44
N GLY A 488 -11.80 -10.99 -23.58
CA GLY A 488 -10.71 -10.12 -24.00
C GLY A 488 -10.77 -8.74 -23.33
N PRO A 489 -9.63 -8.03 -23.20
CA PRO A 489 -9.59 -6.72 -22.58
C PRO A 489 -10.37 -5.67 -23.36
N ASP A 490 -10.87 -4.68 -22.65
CA ASP A 490 -11.70 -3.57 -23.11
C ASP A 490 -12.97 -4.03 -23.83
N GLY A 491 -13.04 -3.89 -25.16
CA GLY A 491 -14.29 -4.00 -25.93
C GLY A 491 -15.09 -5.29 -25.72
N PRO A 492 -14.46 -6.48 -25.74
CA PRO A 492 -15.11 -7.74 -25.39
C PRO A 492 -15.64 -7.75 -23.95
N THR A 493 -14.81 -7.45 -22.95
CA THR A 493 -15.23 -7.40 -21.54
C THR A 493 -16.40 -6.41 -21.32
N ILE A 494 -16.33 -5.22 -21.92
CA ILE A 494 -17.38 -4.20 -21.84
C ILE A 494 -18.70 -4.72 -22.42
N ARG A 495 -18.67 -5.37 -23.58
CA ARG A 495 -19.86 -5.96 -24.21
C ARG A 495 -20.43 -7.12 -23.41
N ASP A 496 -19.57 -8.00 -22.91
CA ASP A 496 -19.97 -9.27 -22.30
C ASP A 496 -20.47 -9.09 -20.85
N TYR A 497 -19.88 -8.14 -20.10
CA TYR A 497 -20.17 -7.93 -18.66
C TYR A 497 -20.75 -6.57 -18.29
N LEU A 498 -20.57 -5.52 -19.12
CA LEU A 498 -21.07 -4.16 -18.88
C LEU A 498 -22.04 -3.69 -20.00
N PRO A 499 -23.07 -4.48 -20.38
CA PRO A 499 -23.92 -4.16 -21.51
C PRO A 499 -24.70 -2.86 -21.30
N GLY A 500 -24.75 -2.03 -22.34
CA GLY A 500 -25.42 -0.71 -22.28
C GLY A 500 -24.70 0.33 -21.42
N SER A 501 -23.45 0.07 -21.01
CA SER A 501 -22.65 1.01 -20.22
C SER A 501 -22.36 2.32 -20.96
N ILE A 502 -22.23 3.41 -20.18
CA ILE A 502 -21.84 4.73 -20.68
C ILE A 502 -20.37 4.96 -20.33
N ILE A 503 -19.48 4.72 -21.30
CA ILE A 503 -18.04 4.93 -21.12
C ILE A 503 -17.57 6.02 -22.10
N THR A 504 -17.48 7.27 -21.66
CA THR A 504 -17.19 8.40 -22.56
C THR A 504 -16.49 9.57 -21.85
N LYS A 505 -15.81 10.44 -22.59
CA LYS A 505 -15.10 11.62 -22.08
C LYS A 505 -14.03 11.35 -21.02
N ASN A 506 -13.56 10.12 -20.88
CA ASN A 506 -12.41 9.81 -20.04
C ASN A 506 -11.10 10.11 -20.77
N VAL A 507 -10.07 10.50 -20.04
CA VAL A 507 -8.68 10.57 -20.51
C VAL A 507 -7.98 9.30 -20.02
N ILE A 508 -7.74 8.37 -20.94
CA ILE A 508 -7.22 7.02 -20.66
C ILE A 508 -5.75 6.96 -21.10
N ILE A 509 -4.85 7.15 -20.14
CA ILE A 509 -3.42 7.36 -20.35
C ILE A 509 -2.73 6.03 -20.67
N GLY A 510 -1.86 6.03 -21.68
CA GLY A 510 -0.97 4.90 -21.98
C GLY A 510 -1.64 3.70 -22.65
N ALA A 511 -2.93 3.81 -23.01
CA ALA A 511 -3.61 2.81 -23.82
C ALA A 511 -2.85 2.61 -25.13
N GLN A 512 -2.23 1.44 -25.32
CA GLN A 512 -1.42 1.19 -26.48
C GLN A 512 -2.31 1.05 -27.73
N VAL A 513 -2.16 2.00 -28.65
CA VAL A 513 -2.72 1.97 -30.02
C VAL A 513 -1.96 0.95 -30.89
N GLN A 514 -1.79 -0.28 -30.38
CA GLN A 514 -1.03 -1.35 -31.05
C GLN A 514 -1.79 -2.00 -32.22
N TYR A 515 -3.08 -1.69 -32.39
CA TYR A 515 -3.90 -2.19 -33.48
C TYR A 515 -4.67 -1.03 -34.09
N ILE A 516 -4.75 -1.05 -35.41
CA ILE A 516 -5.38 -0.03 -36.24
C ILE A 516 -6.90 -0.06 -35.98
N GLU A 517 -7.54 1.11 -35.95
CA GLU A 517 -8.96 1.39 -35.59
C GLU A 517 -9.31 1.50 -34.08
N PRO A 518 -9.30 2.72 -33.50
CA PRO A 518 -9.71 3.00 -32.10
C PRO A 518 -11.17 2.67 -31.74
N GLN A 519 -12.01 2.29 -32.69
CA GLN A 519 -13.47 2.16 -32.51
C GLN A 519 -13.92 0.80 -31.95
N ASN A 520 -13.02 -0.19 -31.87
CA ASN A 520 -13.38 -1.56 -31.48
C ASN A 520 -13.18 -1.89 -29.98
N TRP A 521 -12.51 -1.03 -29.21
CA TRP A 521 -12.04 -1.36 -27.85
C TRP A 521 -12.73 -0.55 -26.75
N PHE A 522 -12.82 0.77 -26.89
CA PHE A 522 -13.66 1.60 -26.00
C PHE A 522 -14.79 2.25 -26.80
N PRO A 523 -15.94 2.54 -26.18
CA PRO A 523 -16.97 3.33 -26.84
C PRO A 523 -16.44 4.72 -27.27
N PRO A 524 -16.98 5.32 -28.34
CA PRO A 524 -16.53 6.62 -28.84
C PRO A 524 -16.62 7.76 -27.81
N GLY A 525 -15.75 8.77 -27.99
CA GLY A 525 -15.74 10.00 -27.19
C GLY A 525 -14.78 9.99 -25.99
N ASN A 526 -13.95 8.96 -25.83
CA ASN A 526 -12.82 8.94 -24.90
C ASN A 526 -11.53 9.49 -25.58
N TYR A 527 -10.56 9.90 -24.78
CA TYR A 527 -9.26 10.41 -25.20
C TYR A 527 -8.13 9.48 -24.74
N PHE A 528 -7.07 9.36 -25.54
CA PHE A 528 -5.99 8.40 -25.31
C PHE A 528 -4.60 9.07 -25.43
N PRO A 529 -4.19 9.90 -24.45
CA PRO A 529 -2.82 10.40 -24.39
C PRO A 529 -1.83 9.24 -24.22
N ARG A 530 -0.64 9.36 -24.82
CA ARG A 530 0.36 8.29 -24.78
C ARG A 530 1.09 8.26 -23.44
N TYR A 531 1.31 9.43 -22.84
CA TYR A 531 2.00 9.60 -21.57
C TYR A 531 1.21 10.51 -20.61
N VAL A 532 1.57 10.50 -19.32
CA VAL A 532 0.87 11.30 -18.30
C VAL A 532 1.14 12.80 -18.45
N GLU A 533 2.28 13.15 -19.05
CA GLU A 533 2.69 14.51 -19.37
C GLU A 533 1.78 15.14 -20.44
N ASP A 534 1.28 14.34 -21.39
CA ASP A 534 0.34 14.77 -22.44
C ASP A 534 -1.02 15.23 -21.87
N VAL A 535 -1.34 14.87 -20.62
CA VAL A 535 -2.54 15.34 -19.89
C VAL A 535 -2.46 16.85 -19.61
N GLY A 536 -1.25 17.40 -19.45
CA GLY A 536 -1.07 18.80 -19.08
C GLY A 536 -1.53 19.12 -17.65
N PHE A 537 -1.17 18.27 -16.69
CA PHE A 537 -1.29 18.58 -15.26
C PHE A 537 -0.36 19.74 -14.86
N THR A 538 -0.74 20.49 -13.82
CA THR A 538 0.02 21.66 -13.36
C THR A 538 1.34 21.27 -12.68
N ASP A 539 1.33 20.31 -11.75
CA ASP A 539 2.56 19.79 -11.11
C ASP A 539 2.29 18.40 -10.48
N ILE A 540 2.65 17.35 -11.20
CA ILE A 540 2.46 15.95 -10.76
C ILE A 540 3.35 15.61 -9.54
N ALA A 541 4.55 16.19 -9.46
CA ALA A 541 5.52 15.89 -8.41
C ALA A 541 5.02 16.36 -7.05
N ASN A 542 4.42 17.56 -7.01
CA ASN A 542 3.77 18.11 -5.81
C ASN A 542 2.27 17.74 -5.68
N ARG A 543 1.81 16.69 -6.37
CA ARG A 543 0.43 16.17 -6.31
C ARG A 543 -0.65 17.21 -6.68
N ASN A 544 -0.33 18.14 -7.58
CA ASN A 544 -1.24 19.15 -8.13
C ASN A 544 -1.71 18.74 -9.54
N TYR A 545 -2.80 17.98 -9.54
CA TYR A 545 -3.49 17.41 -10.69
C TYR A 545 -4.52 18.35 -11.32
N ARG A 546 -4.45 19.67 -11.03
CA ARG A 546 -5.21 20.68 -11.77
C ARG A 546 -4.74 20.72 -13.23
N LEU A 547 -5.67 20.73 -14.18
CA LEU A 547 -5.33 20.88 -15.60
C LEU A 547 -4.85 22.30 -15.92
N LEU A 548 -3.70 22.40 -16.59
CA LEU A 548 -3.17 23.64 -17.17
C LEU A 548 -4.18 24.25 -18.15
N ALA A 549 -4.16 25.57 -18.30
CA ALA A 549 -5.00 26.28 -19.30
C ALA A 549 -4.70 25.85 -20.76
N SER A 550 -3.53 25.26 -21.00
CA SER A 550 -3.11 24.69 -22.29
C SER A 550 -3.44 23.19 -22.44
N SER A 551 -4.00 22.54 -21.42
CA SER A 551 -4.40 21.13 -21.52
C SER A 551 -5.54 20.98 -22.54
N PRO A 552 -5.46 20.02 -23.49
CA PRO A 552 -6.55 19.76 -24.43
C PRO A 552 -7.79 19.18 -23.74
N TYR A 553 -7.70 18.81 -22.45
CA TYR A 553 -8.78 18.21 -21.65
C TYR A 553 -9.48 19.24 -20.73
N LYS A 554 -9.03 20.49 -20.74
CA LYS A 554 -9.61 21.61 -19.98
C LYS A 554 -11.04 21.92 -20.47
N GLY A 555 -12.01 21.97 -19.56
CA GLY A 555 -13.42 22.23 -19.89
C GLY A 555 -14.08 21.20 -20.82
N GLN A 556 -13.53 19.99 -20.95
CA GLN A 556 -13.97 18.99 -21.93
C GLN A 556 -14.92 17.90 -21.40
N ALA A 557 -15.26 17.92 -20.10
CA ALA A 557 -16.16 16.96 -19.48
C ALA A 557 -17.61 17.08 -20.01
N THR A 558 -18.46 16.08 -19.72
CA THR A 558 -19.86 16.07 -20.18
C THR A 558 -20.71 17.23 -19.62
N ASP A 559 -20.29 17.84 -18.50
CA ASP A 559 -20.91 19.01 -17.89
C ASP A 559 -20.24 20.36 -18.26
N GLY A 560 -19.18 20.33 -19.09
CA GLY A 560 -18.40 21.50 -19.49
C GLY A 560 -17.32 21.92 -18.47
N THR A 561 -17.11 21.16 -17.39
CA THR A 561 -15.99 21.36 -16.46
C THR A 561 -14.75 20.58 -16.89
N ASP A 562 -13.71 20.59 -16.05
CA ASP A 562 -12.49 19.84 -16.31
C ASP A 562 -12.71 18.33 -16.13
N ILE A 563 -12.09 17.54 -17.00
CA ILE A 563 -12.05 16.08 -16.86
C ILE A 563 -11.13 15.74 -15.68
N GLY A 564 -11.49 14.72 -14.90
CA GLY A 564 -10.79 14.33 -13.67
C GLY A 564 -11.31 15.05 -12.43
N VAL A 565 -10.56 14.98 -11.33
CA VAL A 565 -10.98 15.58 -10.06
C VAL A 565 -10.88 17.10 -10.08
N ASN A 566 -11.93 17.77 -9.62
CA ASN A 566 -11.85 19.18 -9.26
C ASN A 566 -11.05 19.31 -7.95
N GLN A 567 -9.74 19.49 -8.09
CA GLN A 567 -8.83 19.51 -6.95
C GLN A 567 -9.08 20.70 -6.01
N ASP A 568 -9.57 21.84 -6.49
CA ASP A 568 -9.95 22.97 -5.62
C ASP A 568 -11.16 22.61 -4.74
N ALA A 569 -12.16 21.92 -5.30
CA ALA A 569 -13.33 21.45 -4.54
C ALA A 569 -12.97 20.31 -3.57
N LEU A 570 -12.08 19.40 -3.97
CA LEU A 570 -11.51 18.34 -3.14
C LEU A 570 -10.80 18.94 -1.91
N GLU A 571 -9.83 19.84 -2.14
CA GLU A 571 -9.09 20.51 -1.07
C GLU A 571 -10.04 21.34 -0.18
N ALA A 572 -10.98 22.10 -0.74
CA ALA A 572 -11.95 22.85 0.05
C ALA A 572 -12.87 21.96 0.91
N ALA A 573 -13.24 20.76 0.44
CA ALA A 573 -14.04 19.81 1.21
C ALA A 573 -13.25 19.23 2.40
N ILE A 574 -11.99 18.85 2.17
CA ILE A 574 -11.05 18.33 3.17
C ILE A 574 -10.70 19.39 4.22
N TYR A 575 -10.28 20.59 3.79
CA TYR A 575 -9.88 21.70 4.66
C TYR A 575 -11.07 22.51 5.21
N GLY A 576 -12.32 22.07 5.04
CA GLY A 576 -13.48 22.76 5.60
C GLY A 576 -13.69 24.19 5.10
N GLY A 577 -13.13 24.55 3.95
CA GLY A 577 -13.15 25.91 3.38
C GLY A 577 -12.07 26.86 3.91
N VAL A 578 -11.17 26.45 4.81
CA VAL A 578 -9.99 27.25 5.15
C VAL A 578 -8.82 26.94 4.21
N SER A 579 -8.04 27.95 3.84
CA SER A 579 -6.85 27.77 2.99
C SER A 579 -5.84 26.85 3.69
N PRO A 580 -5.18 25.91 2.99
CA PRO A 580 -4.12 25.10 3.59
C PRO A 580 -2.97 26.00 4.04
N GLN A 581 -2.79 26.12 5.35
CA GLN A 581 -1.66 26.84 5.93
C GLN A 581 -0.37 26.06 5.63
N PRO A 582 0.73 26.71 5.19
CA PRO A 582 1.99 26.03 4.97
C PRO A 582 2.45 25.33 6.25
N ASN A 583 2.83 24.06 6.11
CA ASN A 583 3.18 23.17 7.21
C ASN A 583 4.41 23.72 7.97
N PRO A 584 4.33 24.00 9.29
CA PRO A 584 5.49 24.48 10.04
C PRO A 584 6.57 23.40 10.11
N THR A 585 7.81 23.80 9.86
CA THR A 585 9.00 22.94 9.94
C THR A 585 9.11 22.35 11.35
N PRO A 586 9.35 21.04 11.53
CA PRO A 586 9.44 20.43 12.86
C PRO A 586 10.60 21.05 13.67
N SER A 587 10.26 21.64 14.81
CA SER A 587 11.23 22.17 15.76
C SER A 587 11.97 21.00 16.45
N PRO A 588 13.30 21.10 16.67
CA PRO A 588 14.04 20.05 17.37
C PRO A 588 13.53 19.86 18.81
N SER A 589 13.32 18.59 19.19
CA SER A 589 12.93 18.19 20.54
C SER A 589 14.13 18.27 21.50
N PRO A 590 13.96 18.77 22.75
CA PRO A 590 15.06 18.89 23.71
C PRO A 590 15.53 17.52 24.24
N THR A 591 16.85 17.39 24.39
CA THR A 591 17.52 16.18 24.89
C THR A 591 17.33 15.98 26.40
N PRO A 592 16.99 14.76 26.88
CA PRO A 592 16.86 14.50 28.32
C PRO A 592 18.21 14.53 29.05
N THR A 593 18.22 15.09 30.26
CA THR A 593 19.41 15.24 31.12
C THR A 593 19.61 13.98 31.99
N PRO A 594 20.84 13.44 32.16
CA PRO A 594 21.07 12.22 32.94
C PRO A 594 21.01 12.43 34.46
N THR A 595 20.37 11.48 35.16
CA THR A 595 20.26 11.41 36.63
C THR A 595 21.48 10.70 37.24
N PRO A 596 22.03 11.15 38.40
CA PRO A 596 23.26 10.57 38.96
C PRO A 596 23.07 9.22 39.69
N THR A 597 24.09 8.36 39.56
CA THR A 597 24.16 7.00 40.13
C THR A 597 24.71 6.99 41.59
N PRO A 598 24.18 6.17 42.51
CA PRO A 598 24.69 6.09 43.89
C PRO A 598 25.99 5.28 44.05
N THR A 599 26.80 5.66 45.05
CA THR A 599 28.14 5.12 45.35
C THR A 599 28.10 3.86 46.22
N PRO A 600 28.93 2.82 45.96
CA PRO A 600 28.99 1.62 46.80
C PRO A 600 29.83 1.79 48.08
N THR A 601 29.46 1.05 49.13
CA THR A 601 30.07 1.02 50.48
C THR A 601 31.08 -0.15 50.62
N PRO A 602 32.22 0.00 51.33
CA PRO A 602 33.28 -1.03 51.35
C PRO A 602 32.99 -2.27 52.21
N THR A 603 33.51 -3.40 51.74
CA THR A 603 33.37 -4.75 52.32
C THR A 603 34.51 -5.10 53.30
N PRO A 604 34.24 -5.81 54.42
CA PRO A 604 35.28 -6.44 55.24
C PRO A 604 35.65 -7.87 54.77
N THR A 605 36.93 -8.21 54.89
CA THR A 605 37.56 -9.54 54.70
C THR A 605 38.24 -10.00 56.01
N PRO A 606 38.79 -11.22 56.14
CA PRO A 606 38.47 -12.51 55.50
C PRO A 606 38.37 -13.68 56.54
N THR A 607 38.03 -14.89 56.11
CA THR A 607 38.42 -16.14 56.82
C THR A 607 38.66 -17.26 55.78
N PRO A 608 39.73 -18.09 55.87
CA PRO A 608 40.22 -18.89 54.74
C PRO A 608 39.77 -20.36 54.71
N THR A 609 40.24 -21.09 53.66
CA THR A 609 40.31 -22.56 53.47
C THR A 609 39.13 -23.18 52.68
N PRO A 610 39.31 -24.21 51.81
CA PRO A 610 40.54 -24.88 51.32
C PRO A 610 40.83 -24.67 49.82
N THR A 611 42.02 -25.09 49.40
CA THR A 611 42.52 -25.07 48.00
C THR A 611 41.75 -26.03 47.06
N PRO A 612 41.13 -25.54 45.97
CA PRO A 612 40.64 -26.39 44.90
C PRO A 612 41.74 -26.71 43.86
N THR A 613 41.62 -27.91 43.28
CA THR A 613 42.36 -28.50 42.15
C THR A 613 42.66 -27.49 41.03
N PRO A 614 43.82 -27.57 40.32
CA PRO A 614 44.17 -26.67 39.22
C PRO A 614 43.02 -26.52 38.22
N THR A 615 42.42 -25.33 38.22
CA THR A 615 41.39 -24.96 37.26
C THR A 615 42.05 -24.83 35.89
N PRO A 616 41.48 -25.40 34.80
CA PRO A 616 42.05 -25.22 33.47
C PRO A 616 42.14 -23.73 33.16
N THR A 617 43.30 -23.29 32.65
CA THR A 617 43.55 -21.90 32.27
C THR A 617 42.41 -21.41 31.38
N PRO A 618 41.71 -20.31 31.72
CA PRO A 618 40.56 -19.87 30.96
C PRO A 618 40.98 -19.59 29.51
N THR A 619 40.31 -20.26 28.57
CA THR A 619 40.53 -20.04 27.13
C THR A 619 40.28 -18.56 26.81
N PRO A 620 41.21 -17.85 26.17
CA PRO A 620 41.04 -16.42 25.88
C PRO A 620 39.76 -16.18 25.06
N PRO A 621 39.05 -15.04 25.25
CA PRO A 621 37.85 -14.69 24.49
C PRO A 621 38.10 -14.72 22.96
N PRO A 622 37.07 -15.02 22.15
CA PRO A 622 37.20 -14.95 20.70
C PRO A 622 37.44 -13.50 20.23
N ALA A 623 38.30 -13.31 19.24
CA ALA A 623 38.67 -12.01 18.69
C ALA A 623 37.74 -11.53 17.58
N SER A 624 37.06 -12.45 16.88
CA SER A 624 36.17 -12.13 15.76
C SER A 624 35.04 -11.12 16.06
N PRO A 625 34.39 -11.09 17.24
CA PRO A 625 33.31 -10.12 17.49
C PRO A 625 33.79 -8.66 17.46
N ALA A 626 35.00 -8.39 17.95
CA ALA A 626 35.57 -7.04 17.92
C ALA A 626 35.86 -6.58 16.48
N LEU A 627 36.34 -7.49 15.61
CA LEU A 627 36.62 -7.21 14.21
C LEU A 627 35.33 -6.99 13.40
N VAL A 628 34.30 -7.81 13.63
CA VAL A 628 33.00 -7.64 12.96
C VAL A 628 32.33 -6.32 13.38
N GLN A 629 32.37 -5.95 14.67
CA GLN A 629 31.84 -4.66 15.13
C GLN A 629 32.60 -3.47 14.52
N ALA A 630 33.93 -3.55 14.43
CA ALA A 630 34.74 -2.51 13.79
C ALA A 630 34.39 -2.37 12.31
N ALA A 631 34.23 -3.48 11.58
CA ALA A 631 33.83 -3.47 10.18
C ALA A 631 32.40 -2.94 9.97
N ALA A 632 31.45 -3.29 10.85
CA ALA A 632 30.07 -2.77 10.83
C ALA A 632 30.03 -1.23 10.99
N ASN A 633 30.85 -0.71 11.91
CA ASN A 633 30.99 0.74 12.12
C ASN A 633 31.57 1.44 10.88
N SER A 634 32.64 0.89 10.29
CA SER A 634 33.26 1.43 9.07
C SER A 634 32.30 1.41 7.88
N ALA A 635 31.52 0.32 7.70
CA ALA A 635 30.49 0.24 6.66
C ALA A 635 29.38 1.30 6.85
N SER A 636 28.90 1.49 8.09
CA SER A 636 27.87 2.48 8.43
C SER A 636 28.35 3.92 8.22
N GLN A 637 29.61 4.21 8.58
CA GLN A 637 30.25 5.50 8.35
C GLN A 637 30.40 5.78 6.85
N LEU A 638 30.86 4.79 6.07
CA LEU A 638 31.01 4.93 4.63
C LEU A 638 29.66 5.15 3.95
N ALA A 639 28.62 4.41 4.33
CA ALA A 639 27.25 4.60 3.85
C ALA A 639 26.69 6.02 4.11
N SER A 640 27.20 6.71 5.12
CA SER A 640 26.81 8.07 5.52
C SER A 640 27.69 9.17 4.91
N SER A 641 28.67 8.81 4.07
CA SER A 641 29.63 9.74 3.47
C SER A 641 29.02 10.54 2.32
N SER A 642 29.33 11.84 2.25
CA SER A 642 28.97 12.72 1.12
C SER A 642 29.80 12.47 -0.13
N SER A 643 30.88 11.69 -0.04
CA SER A 643 31.71 11.26 -1.16
C SER A 643 32.11 9.79 -1.02
N LEU A 644 31.86 8.99 -2.04
CA LEU A 644 32.17 7.57 -2.10
C LEU A 644 33.24 7.30 -3.14
N SER A 645 34.10 6.31 -2.90
CA SER A 645 35.11 5.84 -3.85
C SER A 645 35.37 4.35 -3.65
N SER A 646 35.71 3.65 -4.73
CA SER A 646 35.96 2.21 -4.71
C SER A 646 37.07 1.85 -3.70
N ALA A 647 38.09 2.70 -3.57
CA ALA A 647 39.17 2.53 -2.59
C ALA A 647 38.67 2.49 -1.12
N GLN A 648 37.70 3.33 -0.75
CA GLN A 648 37.09 3.30 0.58
C GLN A 648 36.27 2.02 0.78
N THR A 649 35.47 1.64 -0.22
CA THR A 649 34.66 0.41 -0.16
C THR A 649 35.53 -0.85 -0.07
N LEU A 650 36.64 -0.91 -0.81
CA LEU A 650 37.62 -1.99 -0.76
C LEU A 650 38.36 -2.05 0.58
N SER A 651 38.59 -0.92 1.24
CA SER A 651 39.14 -0.90 2.60
C SER A 651 38.18 -1.53 3.62
N VAL A 652 36.87 -1.22 3.53
CA VAL A 652 35.84 -1.87 4.37
C VAL A 652 35.73 -3.36 4.04
N LEU A 653 35.73 -3.73 2.75
CA LEU A 653 35.73 -5.13 2.30
C LEU A 653 36.89 -5.92 2.92
N SER A 654 38.11 -5.39 2.88
CA SER A 654 39.29 -6.03 3.47
C SER A 654 39.14 -6.26 4.98
N ALA A 655 38.56 -5.30 5.71
CA ALA A 655 38.27 -5.46 7.13
C ALA A 655 37.22 -6.57 7.40
N VAL A 656 36.18 -6.69 6.56
CA VAL A 656 35.19 -7.78 6.66
C VAL A 656 35.81 -9.13 6.32
N GLU A 657 36.63 -9.21 5.27
CA GLU A 657 37.33 -10.45 4.89
C GLU A 657 38.31 -10.90 5.98
N GLN A 658 39.03 -9.97 6.62
CA GLN A 658 39.86 -10.25 7.79
C GLN A 658 39.02 -10.76 8.97
N ALA A 659 37.92 -10.07 9.31
CA ALA A 659 37.02 -10.47 10.38
C ALA A 659 36.44 -11.88 10.14
N ARG A 660 36.08 -12.19 8.89
CA ARG A 660 35.58 -13.50 8.46
C ARG A 660 36.65 -14.58 8.52
N THR A 661 37.90 -14.30 8.16
CA THR A 661 39.01 -15.25 8.28
C THR A 661 39.30 -15.60 9.76
N VAL A 662 39.29 -14.60 10.65
CA VAL A 662 39.43 -14.83 12.09
C VAL A 662 38.23 -15.61 12.64
N PHE A 663 37.02 -15.24 12.25
CA PHE A 663 35.80 -15.98 12.61
C PHE A 663 35.86 -17.44 12.14
N ALA A 664 36.34 -17.74 10.93
CA ALA A 664 36.44 -19.11 10.43
C ALA A 664 37.37 -19.99 11.29
N ALA A 665 38.45 -19.44 11.83
CA ALA A 665 39.33 -20.14 12.78
C ALA A 665 38.68 -20.30 14.18
N GLU A 666 37.71 -19.45 14.52
CA GLU A 666 36.97 -19.45 15.79
C GLU A 666 35.58 -20.10 15.69
N ALA A 667 35.16 -20.58 14.52
CA ALA A 667 33.78 -20.93 14.22
C ALA A 667 33.18 -21.97 15.18
N THR A 668 33.98 -22.95 15.63
CA THR A 668 33.58 -23.97 16.61
C THR A 668 33.24 -23.41 18.00
N ARG A 669 33.54 -22.14 18.25
CA ARG A 669 33.23 -21.43 19.50
C ARG A 669 31.86 -20.77 19.51
N PHE A 670 31.13 -20.78 18.38
CA PHE A 670 29.84 -20.10 18.21
C PHE A 670 28.74 -21.09 17.82
N ALA A 671 27.61 -21.06 18.52
CA ALA A 671 26.47 -21.94 18.22
C ALA A 671 25.85 -21.63 16.83
N ASN A 672 25.85 -20.36 16.42
CA ASN A 672 25.25 -19.87 15.18
C ASN A 672 26.25 -19.76 14.01
N ALA A 673 27.31 -20.57 14.01
CA ALA A 673 28.45 -20.38 13.12
C ALA A 673 28.08 -20.33 11.62
N ALA A 674 27.11 -21.14 11.19
CA ALA A 674 26.64 -21.14 9.79
C ALA A 674 25.91 -19.84 9.42
N GLN A 675 25.05 -19.33 10.31
CA GLN A 675 24.32 -18.08 10.12
C GLN A 675 25.27 -16.87 10.14
N ILE A 676 26.28 -16.89 11.02
CA ILE A 676 27.33 -15.87 11.08
C ILE A 676 28.12 -15.85 9.76
N ASP A 677 28.60 -17.00 9.26
CA ASP A 677 29.30 -17.07 7.96
C ASP A 677 28.42 -16.56 6.81
N LYS A 678 27.12 -16.90 6.82
CA LYS A 678 26.14 -16.42 5.82
C LYS A 678 26.03 -14.89 5.84
N CYS A 679 25.91 -14.28 7.02
CA CYS A 679 25.84 -12.83 7.17
C CYS A 679 27.13 -12.13 6.72
N LEU A 680 28.30 -12.66 7.09
CA LEU A 680 29.60 -12.12 6.68
C LEU A 680 29.83 -12.25 5.16
N ARG A 681 29.41 -13.35 4.54
CA ARG A 681 29.43 -13.50 3.07
C ARG A 681 28.51 -12.49 2.38
N ALA A 682 27.28 -12.30 2.87
CA ALA A 682 26.36 -11.33 2.29
C ALA A 682 26.99 -9.92 2.29
N ALA A 683 27.57 -9.50 3.41
CA ALA A 683 28.27 -8.21 3.51
C ALA A 683 29.43 -8.09 2.50
N ILE A 684 30.25 -9.14 2.33
CA ILE A 684 31.31 -9.21 1.31
C ILE A 684 30.74 -9.01 -0.10
N TYR A 685 29.65 -9.71 -0.45
CA TYR A 685 29.05 -9.62 -1.77
C TYR A 685 28.44 -8.23 -2.07
N PHE A 686 27.78 -7.61 -1.09
CA PHE A 686 27.28 -6.24 -1.22
C PHE A 686 28.41 -5.20 -1.33
N LEU A 687 29.52 -5.37 -0.61
CA LEU A 687 30.70 -4.50 -0.70
C LEU A 687 31.41 -4.66 -2.06
N ARG A 688 31.53 -5.88 -2.59
CA ARG A 688 32.06 -6.13 -3.94
C ARG A 688 31.18 -5.52 -5.03
N SER A 689 29.86 -5.66 -4.93
CA SER A 689 28.91 -4.96 -5.82
C SER A 689 29.08 -3.44 -5.75
N ALA A 690 29.07 -2.85 -4.55
CA ALA A 690 29.26 -1.42 -4.36
C ALA A 690 30.59 -0.90 -4.95
N ALA A 691 31.70 -1.63 -4.79
CA ALA A 691 32.99 -1.27 -5.37
C ALA A 691 32.99 -1.34 -6.91
N ALA A 692 32.43 -2.41 -7.49
CA ALA A 692 32.36 -2.58 -8.94
C ALA A 692 31.43 -1.55 -9.62
N LEU A 693 30.33 -1.15 -8.95
CA LEU A 693 29.43 -0.10 -9.42
C LEU A 693 30.08 1.30 -9.35
N LEU A 694 30.91 1.56 -8.32
CA LEU A 694 31.72 2.78 -8.24
C LEU A 694 32.75 2.86 -9.37
N ASP A 695 33.45 1.76 -9.66
CA ASP A 695 34.38 1.68 -10.80
C ASP A 695 33.70 1.87 -12.17
N ALA A 696 32.41 1.49 -12.27
CA ALA A 696 31.58 1.70 -13.46
C ALA A 696 30.92 3.09 -13.53
N GLY A 697 31.16 3.98 -12.57
CA GLY A 697 30.63 5.35 -12.56
C GLY A 697 29.14 5.48 -12.21
N VAL A 698 28.57 4.51 -11.50
CA VAL A 698 27.13 4.45 -11.15
C VAL A 698 26.77 5.43 -10.02
N SER A 699 25.50 5.83 -9.95
CA SER A 699 25.00 6.85 -9.02
C SER A 699 25.06 6.44 -7.54
N SER A 700 25.25 7.43 -6.65
CA SER A 700 25.53 7.21 -5.24
C SER A 700 24.42 6.53 -4.45
N THR A 701 23.13 6.75 -4.77
CA THR A 701 22.03 6.25 -3.93
C THR A 701 21.94 4.72 -3.89
N SER A 702 22.11 4.03 -5.02
CA SER A 702 22.18 2.55 -5.02
C SER A 702 23.39 2.06 -4.20
N ILE A 703 24.55 2.66 -4.42
CA ILE A 703 25.78 2.31 -3.72
C ILE A 703 25.61 2.51 -2.19
N THR A 704 25.06 3.64 -1.76
CA THR A 704 24.69 3.90 -0.35
C THR A 704 23.76 2.82 0.20
N ASN A 705 22.71 2.44 -0.52
CA ASN A 705 21.79 1.39 -0.07
C ASN A 705 22.50 0.03 0.08
N ARG A 706 23.40 -0.33 -0.84
CA ARG A 706 24.21 -1.56 -0.74
C ARG A 706 25.17 -1.54 0.45
N LEU A 707 25.78 -0.38 0.75
CA LEU A 707 26.61 -0.19 1.94
C LEU A 707 25.80 -0.31 3.24
N GLN A 708 24.57 0.21 3.27
CA GLN A 708 23.64 0.05 4.40
C GLN A 708 23.22 -1.41 4.60
N ILE A 709 22.92 -2.15 3.53
CA ILE A 709 22.62 -3.59 3.59
C ILE A 709 23.84 -4.36 4.13
N ALA A 710 25.05 -4.07 3.63
CA ALA A 710 26.28 -4.67 4.15
C ALA A 710 26.48 -4.40 5.64
N ALA A 711 26.29 -3.14 6.09
CA ALA A 711 26.36 -2.77 7.51
C ALA A 711 25.35 -3.53 8.38
N SER A 712 24.10 -3.67 7.91
CA SER A 712 23.06 -4.45 8.60
C SER A 712 23.45 -5.93 8.75
N ARG A 713 23.96 -6.57 7.68
CA ARG A 713 24.43 -7.97 7.75
C ARG A 713 25.64 -8.13 8.67
N LEU A 714 26.53 -7.15 8.77
CA LEU A 714 27.63 -7.17 9.74
C LEU A 714 27.12 -7.03 11.19
N LYS A 715 26.11 -6.20 11.44
CA LYS A 715 25.46 -6.12 12.75
C LYS A 715 24.80 -7.44 13.14
N GLN A 716 24.06 -8.08 12.23
CA GLN A 716 23.46 -9.40 12.46
C GLN A 716 24.52 -10.46 12.80
N ALA A 717 25.64 -10.47 12.07
CA ALA A 717 26.77 -11.36 12.38
C ALA A 717 27.32 -11.11 13.80
N TYR A 718 27.45 -9.85 14.23
CA TYR A 718 27.87 -9.50 15.59
C TYR A 718 26.86 -9.95 16.65
N ASP A 719 25.57 -9.66 16.47
CA ASP A 719 24.53 -10.03 17.44
C ASP A 719 24.45 -11.56 17.62
N LEU A 720 24.59 -12.33 16.53
CA LEU A 720 24.67 -13.80 16.54
C LEU A 720 25.94 -14.34 17.22
N MET A 721 27.03 -13.57 17.27
CA MET A 721 28.24 -13.90 18.05
C MET A 721 28.07 -13.65 19.55
N GLN A 722 27.16 -12.76 19.97
CA GLN A 722 26.92 -12.44 21.39
C GLN A 722 25.93 -13.39 22.09
N SER A 723 25.10 -14.13 21.35
CA SER A 723 24.11 -15.03 21.94
C SER A 723 24.76 -16.26 22.59
N SER A 724 24.82 -16.29 23.93
CA SER A 724 25.28 -17.43 24.71
C SER A 724 24.31 -18.61 24.65
N SER A 725 24.83 -19.84 24.75
CA SER A 725 24.10 -21.10 24.59
C SER A 725 23.22 -21.50 25.80
N SER A 726 22.45 -20.58 26.38
CA SER A 726 21.48 -20.87 27.43
C SER A 726 20.44 -19.76 27.64
N SER A 727 19.22 -20.18 27.99
CA SER A 727 18.00 -19.38 28.31
C SER A 727 17.28 -18.71 27.13
N SER A 728 16.00 -19.05 26.98
CA SER A 728 15.10 -18.65 25.89
C SER A 728 14.23 -17.45 26.27
N ALA A 729 14.86 -16.32 26.55
CA ALA A 729 14.20 -15.04 26.75
C ALA A 729 15.04 -13.89 26.18
N SER A 730 14.37 -12.93 25.52
CA SER A 730 14.94 -11.67 25.03
C SER A 730 16.03 -11.75 23.96
N ASN A 731 15.66 -12.20 22.74
CA ASN A 731 16.38 -11.76 21.52
C ASN A 731 15.54 -11.83 20.23
N THR A 732 14.28 -11.40 20.29
CA THR A 732 13.36 -11.33 19.13
C THR A 732 13.70 -10.24 18.10
N LEU A 733 14.87 -9.61 18.21
CA LEU A 733 15.44 -8.66 17.24
C LEU A 733 16.56 -9.26 16.37
N ALA A 734 16.88 -10.55 16.51
CA ALA A 734 18.07 -11.16 15.90
C ALA A 734 17.82 -12.50 15.17
N VAL A 735 16.61 -12.72 14.64
CA VAL A 735 16.38 -13.68 13.55
C VAL A 735 15.64 -12.98 12.42
N GLU A 736 16.31 -11.98 11.84
CA GLU A 736 16.03 -11.59 10.45
C GLU A 736 16.11 -12.82 9.53
N VAL A 737 15.37 -12.78 8.42
CA VAL A 737 15.44 -13.78 7.34
C VAL A 737 16.89 -14.03 6.99
N ALA A 738 17.40 -15.22 7.34
CA ALA A 738 18.82 -15.52 7.30
C ALA A 738 19.37 -15.31 5.89
N ALA A 739 20.15 -14.22 5.72
CA ALA A 739 20.54 -13.60 4.44
C ALA A 739 20.39 -14.52 3.23
N ASN A 740 19.46 -14.22 2.30
CA ASN A 740 19.18 -15.07 1.15
C ASN A 740 20.37 -15.08 0.19
N ILE A 741 21.31 -16.01 0.45
CA ILE A 741 22.44 -16.36 -0.40
C ILE A 741 22.13 -17.71 -1.06
N SER A 742 22.25 -17.75 -2.38
CA SER A 742 21.97 -18.90 -3.23
C SER A 742 23.03 -19.07 -4.32
N ALA A 743 22.94 -20.15 -5.10
CA ALA A 743 23.81 -20.38 -6.25
C ALA A 743 23.34 -19.60 -7.49
N ALA A 744 24.26 -18.98 -8.22
CA ALA A 744 24.00 -18.34 -9.52
C ALA A 744 24.36 -19.31 -10.67
N ASP A 745 23.37 -19.87 -11.35
CA ASP A 745 23.60 -20.68 -12.56
C ASP A 745 23.84 -19.75 -13.75
N THR A 746 25.11 -19.51 -14.10
CA THR A 746 25.52 -18.54 -15.11
C THR A 746 25.98 -19.21 -16.40
N ARG A 747 25.39 -18.80 -17.54
CA ARG A 747 25.54 -19.45 -18.85
C ARG A 747 25.57 -18.42 -19.98
N SER A 748 25.96 -18.83 -21.18
CA SER A 748 25.72 -18.04 -22.41
C SER A 748 24.22 -17.91 -22.69
N SER A 749 23.72 -16.69 -22.96
CA SER A 749 22.32 -16.47 -23.37
C SER A 749 21.97 -17.12 -24.71
N ALA A 750 22.97 -17.43 -25.54
CA ALA A 750 22.79 -18.10 -26.82
C ALA A 750 22.86 -19.63 -26.67
N SER A 751 24.01 -20.16 -26.23
CA SER A 751 24.27 -21.60 -26.25
C SER A 751 23.83 -22.36 -25.00
N PHE A 752 23.48 -21.66 -23.91
CA PHE A 752 23.19 -22.23 -22.59
C PHE A 752 24.31 -23.10 -22.00
N ALA A 753 25.52 -23.01 -22.56
CA ALA A 753 26.73 -23.60 -22.00
C ALA A 753 27.26 -22.73 -20.84
N PRO A 754 27.90 -23.32 -19.81
CA PRO A 754 28.49 -22.61 -18.67
C PRO A 754 29.85 -21.98 -19.01
N VAL A 755 29.92 -21.34 -20.18
CA VAL A 755 31.10 -20.66 -20.71
C VAL A 755 30.68 -19.36 -21.38
N LEU A 756 31.47 -18.31 -21.16
CA LEU A 756 31.24 -16.95 -21.65
C LEU A 756 32.50 -16.40 -22.33
N ALA A 757 32.32 -15.38 -23.17
CA ALA A 757 33.42 -14.62 -23.74
C ALA A 757 33.28 -13.13 -23.40
N PRO A 758 34.38 -12.36 -23.31
CA PRO A 758 34.30 -10.92 -23.12
C PRO A 758 33.46 -10.28 -24.24
N SER A 759 32.62 -9.30 -23.87
CA SER A 759 31.60 -8.69 -24.76
C SER A 759 30.53 -9.65 -25.30
N SER A 760 30.37 -10.88 -24.79
CA SER A 760 29.26 -11.76 -25.14
C SER A 760 27.99 -11.48 -24.31
N LEU A 761 26.86 -12.07 -24.70
CA LEU A 761 25.64 -12.09 -23.89
C LEU A 761 25.62 -13.28 -22.93
N GLY A 762 25.43 -12.99 -21.65
CA GLY A 762 25.34 -13.97 -20.56
C GLY A 762 23.98 -13.90 -19.86
N VAL A 763 23.56 -15.04 -19.31
CA VAL A 763 22.34 -15.19 -18.52
C VAL A 763 22.68 -15.77 -17.15
N VAL A 764 22.07 -15.22 -16.09
CA VAL A 764 21.97 -15.89 -14.78
C VAL A 764 20.57 -16.45 -14.64
N LEU A 765 20.47 -17.73 -14.30
CA LEU A 765 19.21 -18.44 -14.08
C LEU A 765 18.99 -18.65 -12.58
N GLY A 766 17.74 -18.50 -12.16
CA GLY A 766 17.26 -18.72 -10.81
C GLY A 766 15.83 -19.26 -10.82
N ASP A 767 15.23 -19.34 -9.64
CA ASP A 767 13.86 -19.81 -9.47
C ASP A 767 13.10 -18.84 -8.57
N ALA A 768 11.98 -18.32 -9.06
CA ALA A 768 11.24 -17.23 -8.40
C ALA A 768 10.77 -17.56 -6.97
N THR A 769 10.71 -18.85 -6.60
CA THR A 769 10.20 -19.30 -5.29
C THR A 769 11.30 -19.73 -4.31
N SER A 770 12.38 -20.32 -4.81
CA SER A 770 13.42 -20.99 -4.01
C SER A 770 14.80 -20.34 -4.15
N ASN A 771 15.03 -19.62 -5.24
CA ASN A 771 16.29 -18.92 -5.55
C ASN A 771 16.00 -17.67 -6.40
N PRO A 772 15.31 -16.66 -5.84
CA PRO A 772 15.00 -15.44 -6.58
C PRO A 772 16.29 -14.64 -6.82
N LEU A 773 16.43 -14.06 -8.02
CA LEU A 773 17.56 -13.17 -8.37
C LEU A 773 17.26 -11.68 -8.08
N GLY A 774 15.99 -11.34 -7.89
CA GLY A 774 15.45 -10.01 -7.59
C GLY A 774 13.94 -10.06 -7.38
N ALA A 775 13.31 -9.01 -6.86
CA ALA A 775 11.86 -9.04 -6.54
C ALA A 775 10.92 -8.68 -7.71
N LYS A 776 11.40 -8.00 -8.77
CA LYS A 776 10.55 -7.48 -9.86
C LYS A 776 11.15 -7.82 -11.22
N THR A 777 10.32 -7.75 -12.26
CA THR A 777 10.73 -7.86 -13.66
C THR A 777 10.92 -6.47 -14.27
N GLU A 778 12.07 -6.22 -14.89
CA GLU A 778 12.37 -4.98 -15.61
C GLU A 778 13.24 -5.27 -16.84
N VAL A 779 13.08 -4.48 -17.89
CA VAL A 779 13.87 -4.54 -19.12
C VAL A 779 14.47 -3.16 -19.38
N ALA A 780 15.71 -3.12 -19.88
CA ALA A 780 16.33 -1.88 -20.32
C ALA A 780 15.44 -1.20 -21.38
N SER A 781 15.30 0.13 -21.29
CA SER A 781 14.48 0.91 -22.21
C SER A 781 15.03 0.85 -23.64
N ALA A 782 14.20 1.15 -24.65
CA ALA A 782 14.65 1.22 -26.04
C ALA A 782 15.82 2.21 -26.24
N GLU A 783 15.87 3.29 -25.47
CA GLU A 783 16.99 4.25 -25.49
C GLU A 783 18.28 3.63 -24.89
N GLN A 784 18.18 2.91 -23.77
CA GLN A 784 19.31 2.22 -23.15
C GLN A 784 19.85 1.07 -24.03
N LEU A 785 18.95 0.31 -24.68
CA LEU A 785 19.30 -0.76 -25.63
C LEU A 785 20.01 -0.24 -26.89
N LEU A 786 19.74 1.00 -27.30
CA LEU A 786 20.37 1.66 -28.45
C LEU A 786 21.57 2.55 -28.06
N GLY A 787 21.74 2.85 -26.78
CA GLY A 787 22.74 3.75 -26.22
C GLY A 787 23.62 3.05 -25.17
N GLN A 788 23.56 3.52 -23.92
CA GLN A 788 24.28 2.93 -22.80
C GLN A 788 23.34 2.07 -21.94
N LEU A 789 23.63 0.77 -21.85
CA LEU A 789 22.94 -0.14 -20.94
C LEU A 789 23.23 0.22 -19.47
N PRO A 790 22.23 0.13 -18.58
CA PRO A 790 22.42 0.39 -17.16
C PRO A 790 23.14 -0.78 -16.46
N TYR A 791 23.93 -0.48 -15.44
CA TYR A 791 24.55 -1.50 -14.56
C TYR A 791 23.61 -2.00 -13.45
N GLU A 792 22.40 -1.46 -13.38
CA GLU A 792 21.36 -1.81 -12.41
C GLU A 792 19.97 -1.67 -13.04
N LEU A 793 19.12 -2.68 -12.83
CA LEU A 793 17.70 -2.68 -13.18
C LEU A 793 16.92 -3.22 -11.96
N SER A 794 15.82 -2.58 -11.58
CA SER A 794 15.02 -2.89 -10.38
C SER A 794 15.85 -3.09 -9.10
N GLY A 795 16.96 -2.36 -8.93
CA GLY A 795 17.86 -2.54 -7.79
C GLY A 795 18.72 -3.81 -7.83
N VAL A 796 18.70 -4.59 -8.92
CA VAL A 796 19.54 -5.76 -9.15
C VAL A 796 20.81 -5.35 -9.90
N SER A 797 21.96 -5.80 -9.44
CA SER A 797 23.25 -5.65 -10.14
C SER A 797 23.94 -7.00 -10.31
N VAL A 798 24.70 -7.17 -11.39
CA VAL A 798 25.57 -8.32 -11.65
C VAL A 798 27.03 -7.85 -11.67
N VAL A 799 27.89 -8.54 -10.92
CA VAL A 799 29.35 -8.42 -10.99
C VAL A 799 29.92 -9.74 -11.48
N ILE A 800 30.81 -9.68 -12.47
CA ILE A 800 31.53 -10.85 -12.99
C ILE A 800 33.03 -10.52 -13.05
N GLY A 801 33.87 -11.37 -12.49
CA GLY A 801 35.32 -11.15 -12.44
C GLY A 801 35.75 -9.85 -11.74
N GLY A 802 34.93 -9.32 -10.83
CA GLY A 802 35.15 -8.02 -10.17
C GLY A 802 34.69 -6.79 -10.97
N ARG A 803 34.11 -6.97 -12.17
CA ARG A 803 33.55 -5.90 -13.01
C ARG A 803 32.04 -5.89 -12.96
N ALA A 804 31.41 -4.71 -12.86
CA ALA A 804 29.97 -4.60 -13.02
C ALA A 804 29.58 -4.88 -14.48
N ALA A 805 28.53 -5.67 -14.68
CA ALA A 805 28.00 -6.02 -16.00
C ALA A 805 26.79 -5.14 -16.35
N PRO A 806 26.73 -4.56 -17.57
CA PRO A 806 25.52 -3.90 -18.05
C PRO A 806 24.37 -4.90 -18.22
N LEU A 807 23.17 -4.52 -17.82
CA LEU A 807 21.99 -5.37 -17.79
C LEU A 807 21.02 -5.03 -18.91
N ILE A 808 20.39 -6.07 -19.46
CA ILE A 808 19.37 -5.99 -20.52
C ILE A 808 17.99 -6.30 -19.94
N TYR A 809 17.91 -7.31 -19.08
CA TYR A 809 16.66 -7.81 -18.51
C TYR A 809 16.93 -8.39 -17.12
N VAL A 810 16.00 -8.17 -16.18
CA VAL A 810 15.99 -8.79 -14.86
C VAL A 810 14.59 -9.31 -14.56
N SER A 811 14.51 -10.43 -13.86
CA SER A 811 13.30 -10.98 -13.23
C SER A 811 13.70 -11.83 -12.02
N PRO A 812 12.74 -12.30 -11.20
CA PRO A 812 13.03 -13.24 -10.12
C PRO A 812 13.72 -14.54 -10.56
N SER A 813 13.59 -14.96 -11.83
CA SER A 813 14.15 -16.24 -12.33
C SER A 813 15.22 -16.09 -13.42
N ARG A 814 15.47 -14.89 -13.95
CA ARG A 814 16.38 -14.69 -15.08
C ARG A 814 16.98 -13.28 -15.09
N ILE A 815 18.28 -13.17 -15.33
CA ILE A 815 18.97 -11.91 -15.65
C ILE A 815 19.75 -12.09 -16.94
N ASP A 816 19.53 -11.24 -17.95
CA ASP A 816 20.40 -11.16 -19.14
C ASP A 816 21.31 -9.93 -19.05
N PHE A 817 22.60 -10.13 -19.31
CA PHE A 817 23.64 -9.12 -19.15
C PHE A 817 24.71 -9.21 -20.25
N VAL A 818 25.46 -8.12 -20.45
CA VAL A 818 26.65 -8.07 -21.31
C VAL A 818 27.88 -8.38 -20.48
N VAL A 819 28.69 -9.33 -20.92
CA VAL A 819 29.96 -9.67 -20.27
C VAL A 819 30.97 -8.52 -20.48
N PRO A 820 31.59 -7.97 -19.42
CA PRO A 820 32.60 -6.91 -19.55
C PRO A 820 33.74 -7.28 -20.50
N ALA A 821 34.17 -6.31 -21.31
CA ALA A 821 35.10 -6.51 -22.42
C ALA A 821 36.55 -6.82 -21.99
N ASP A 822 36.92 -6.49 -20.75
CA ASP A 822 38.27 -6.58 -20.20
C ASP A 822 38.52 -7.80 -19.31
N LEU A 823 37.57 -8.76 -19.26
CA LEU A 823 37.77 -10.01 -18.53
C LEU A 823 38.86 -10.89 -19.18
N SER A 824 39.63 -11.54 -18.33
CA SER A 824 40.69 -12.49 -18.72
C SER A 824 40.18 -13.93 -18.77
N ASP A 825 40.88 -14.78 -19.54
CA ASP A 825 40.60 -16.21 -19.60
C ASP A 825 40.77 -16.88 -18.22
N GLY A 826 39.83 -17.74 -17.83
CA GLY A 826 39.87 -18.48 -16.57
C GLY A 826 38.50 -18.66 -15.91
N SER A 827 38.49 -18.95 -14.61
CA SER A 827 37.26 -18.97 -13.82
C SER A 827 36.98 -17.57 -13.26
N ALA A 828 35.81 -17.03 -13.55
CA ALA A 828 35.34 -15.76 -13.02
C ALA A 828 34.26 -15.98 -11.95
N GLU A 829 34.38 -15.31 -10.80
CA GLU A 829 33.30 -15.21 -9.82
C GLU A 829 32.15 -14.39 -10.40
N VAL A 830 30.91 -14.83 -10.18
CA VAL A 830 29.68 -14.12 -10.53
C VAL A 830 28.92 -13.83 -9.25
N ILE A 831 28.52 -12.57 -9.04
CA ILE A 831 27.75 -12.11 -7.90
C ILE A 831 26.54 -11.34 -8.42
N VAL A 832 25.34 -11.77 -8.04
CA VAL A 832 24.10 -11.01 -8.20
C VAL A 832 23.74 -10.42 -6.84
N THR A 833 23.37 -9.14 -6.77
CA THR A 833 22.84 -8.53 -5.54
C THR A 833 21.64 -7.62 -5.81
N SER A 834 20.53 -7.81 -5.09
CA SER A 834 19.38 -6.90 -5.11
C SER A 834 19.39 -5.93 -3.92
N LEU A 835 18.83 -4.73 -4.08
CA LEU A 835 18.46 -3.84 -2.98
C LEU A 835 17.40 -4.46 -2.04
N ASP A 836 16.70 -5.52 -2.47
CA ASP A 836 15.88 -6.39 -1.62
C ASP A 836 16.70 -7.28 -0.65
N ALA A 837 18.02 -7.02 -0.53
CA ALA A 837 18.99 -7.79 0.24
C ALA A 837 19.15 -9.28 -0.16
N ILE A 838 18.81 -9.60 -1.40
CA ILE A 838 19.02 -10.90 -2.08
C ILE A 838 20.45 -10.98 -2.61
N VAL A 839 21.07 -12.17 -2.55
CA VAL A 839 22.36 -12.48 -3.17
C VAL A 839 22.31 -13.84 -3.86
N ALA A 840 22.77 -13.91 -5.12
CA ALA A 840 23.16 -15.18 -5.74
C ALA A 840 24.65 -15.14 -6.09
N TYR A 841 25.39 -16.24 -5.91
CA TYR A 841 26.82 -16.30 -6.22
C TYR A 841 27.20 -17.59 -6.93
N GLY A 842 28.19 -17.52 -7.81
CA GLY A 842 28.66 -18.67 -8.57
C GLY A 842 30.00 -18.42 -9.23
N THR A 843 30.39 -19.33 -10.11
CA THR A 843 31.57 -19.17 -10.98
C THR A 843 31.23 -19.63 -12.39
N VAL A 844 31.80 -18.97 -13.39
CA VAL A 844 31.64 -19.32 -14.80
C VAL A 844 33.00 -19.33 -15.50
N THR A 845 33.18 -20.18 -16.51
CA THR A 845 34.40 -20.15 -17.33
C THR A 845 34.33 -18.98 -18.31
N VAL A 846 35.33 -18.12 -18.31
CA VAL A 846 35.55 -17.10 -19.34
C VAL A 846 36.68 -17.56 -20.27
N THR A 847 36.47 -17.40 -21.56
CA THR A 847 37.45 -17.65 -22.62
C THR A 847 37.28 -16.61 -23.72
N ARG A 848 38.35 -16.15 -24.35
CA ARG A 848 38.31 -15.12 -25.41
C ARG A 848 37.35 -15.45 -26.56
N ILE A 849 37.11 -16.73 -26.86
CA ILE A 849 36.22 -17.18 -27.94
C ILE A 849 35.28 -18.27 -27.40
N ALA A 850 33.98 -18.00 -27.39
CA ALA A 850 32.92 -18.91 -26.97
C ALA A 850 31.69 -18.73 -27.87
N PRO A 851 31.70 -19.24 -29.11
CA PRO A 851 30.62 -19.02 -30.07
C PRO A 851 29.29 -19.64 -29.57
N GLY A 852 28.19 -18.94 -29.76
CA GLY A 852 26.85 -19.46 -29.49
C GLY A 852 25.82 -18.97 -30.50
N LEU A 853 24.98 -19.87 -31.01
CA LEU A 853 23.82 -19.56 -31.87
C LEU A 853 22.59 -19.32 -31.01
N PHE A 854 21.89 -18.22 -31.23
CA PHE A 854 20.59 -18.00 -30.59
C PHE A 854 19.54 -18.94 -31.19
N THR A 855 18.69 -19.52 -30.34
CA THR A 855 17.54 -20.33 -30.77
C THR A 855 16.23 -19.67 -30.38
N LYS A 856 15.15 -19.90 -31.15
CA LYS A 856 13.82 -19.32 -30.89
C LYS A 856 13.25 -19.74 -29.53
N ALA A 857 13.65 -20.91 -29.03
CA ALA A 857 13.29 -21.39 -27.70
C ALA A 857 14.06 -20.69 -26.56
N GLY A 858 15.08 -19.89 -26.87
CA GLY A 858 15.85 -19.13 -25.88
C GLY A 858 16.58 -20.00 -24.85
N ASN A 859 16.97 -21.22 -25.23
CA ASN A 859 17.55 -22.25 -24.36
C ASN A 859 18.76 -23.00 -24.97
N GLY A 860 19.32 -22.50 -26.08
CA GLY A 860 20.44 -23.12 -26.80
C GLY A 860 20.10 -24.33 -27.67
N THR A 861 18.84 -24.76 -27.71
CA THR A 861 18.38 -25.91 -28.52
C THR A 861 17.22 -25.56 -29.45
N GLY A 862 16.98 -26.39 -30.46
CA GLY A 862 15.89 -26.21 -31.41
C GLY A 862 16.24 -25.22 -32.53
N GLU A 863 15.21 -24.59 -33.10
CA GLU A 863 15.35 -23.77 -34.30
C GLU A 863 16.16 -22.49 -34.02
N ALA A 864 17.12 -22.18 -34.90
CA ALA A 864 17.93 -20.98 -34.84
C ALA A 864 17.09 -19.70 -35.02
N VAL A 865 17.54 -18.61 -34.42
CA VAL A 865 17.12 -17.26 -34.83
C VAL A 865 17.89 -16.96 -36.12
N ALA A 866 17.21 -17.16 -37.24
CA ALA A 866 17.73 -16.98 -38.58
C ALA A 866 16.71 -16.23 -39.46
N LEU A 867 17.19 -15.33 -40.30
CA LEU A 867 16.40 -14.58 -41.27
C LEU A 867 17.08 -14.62 -42.65
N THR A 868 16.32 -14.43 -43.73
CA THR A 868 16.90 -14.12 -45.03
C THR A 868 17.40 -12.68 -45.10
N ALA A 869 18.14 -12.32 -46.16
CA ALA A 869 18.59 -10.94 -46.39
C ALA A 869 17.44 -9.91 -46.55
N ASP A 870 16.23 -10.36 -46.90
CA ASP A 870 14.98 -9.60 -46.94
C ASP A 870 14.14 -9.73 -45.66
N LEU A 871 14.75 -10.21 -44.56
CA LEU A 871 14.19 -10.34 -43.22
C LEU A 871 13.02 -11.34 -43.08
N MET A 872 12.92 -12.33 -43.98
CA MET A 872 11.92 -13.40 -43.87
C MET A 872 12.43 -14.52 -42.95
N ALA A 873 11.54 -15.04 -42.10
CA ALA A 873 11.81 -16.23 -41.30
C ALA A 873 11.57 -17.52 -42.12
N GLY A 874 12.15 -18.64 -41.66
CA GLY A 874 12.04 -19.93 -42.34
C GLY A 874 10.61 -20.53 -42.36
N PRO A 875 10.38 -21.59 -43.16
CA PRO A 875 11.38 -22.40 -43.85
C PRO A 875 12.01 -21.73 -45.08
N PHE A 876 13.25 -22.08 -45.39
CA PHE A 876 14.08 -21.40 -46.37
C PHE A 876 14.29 -22.23 -47.64
N SER A 877 14.08 -21.65 -48.82
CA SER A 877 14.57 -22.23 -50.08
C SER A 877 16.07 -21.98 -50.24
N VAL A 878 16.81 -22.89 -50.88
CA VAL A 878 18.24 -22.68 -51.21
C VAL A 878 18.49 -21.53 -52.19
N GLU A 879 17.49 -21.18 -52.99
CA GLU A 879 17.47 -20.05 -53.92
C GLU A 879 16.31 -19.12 -53.59
N THR A 880 16.50 -17.82 -53.81
CA THR A 880 15.46 -16.79 -53.62
C THR A 880 15.51 -15.77 -54.76
N ASP A 881 14.33 -15.31 -55.17
CA ASP A 881 14.16 -14.21 -56.12
C ASP A 881 14.18 -12.87 -55.38
N SER A 882 15.31 -12.16 -55.43
CA SER A 882 15.41 -10.84 -54.84
C SER A 882 14.96 -9.76 -55.82
N LEU A 883 14.04 -8.89 -55.38
CA LEU A 883 13.62 -7.68 -56.11
C LEU A 883 14.78 -6.73 -56.45
N LEU A 884 15.91 -6.82 -55.74
CA LEU A 884 17.10 -5.96 -55.93
C LEU A 884 18.25 -6.64 -56.69
N PHE A 885 18.34 -7.97 -56.64
CA PHE A 885 19.52 -8.72 -57.13
C PHE A 885 19.18 -9.89 -58.08
N GLY A 886 17.90 -10.14 -58.35
CA GLY A 886 17.43 -11.27 -59.17
C GLY A 886 17.49 -12.61 -58.45
N HIS A 887 17.40 -13.69 -59.22
CA HIS A 887 17.48 -15.08 -58.74
C HIS A 887 18.90 -15.39 -58.24
N GLN A 888 19.03 -15.69 -56.96
CA GLN A 888 20.33 -15.93 -56.31
C GLN A 888 20.23 -17.01 -55.23
N MET A 889 21.39 -17.56 -54.82
CA MET A 889 21.45 -18.42 -53.63
C MET A 889 21.05 -17.61 -52.39
N THR A 890 20.19 -18.21 -51.58
CA THR A 890 19.66 -17.58 -50.36
C THR A 890 20.79 -17.34 -49.36
N ARG A 891 20.81 -16.13 -48.79
CA ARG A 891 21.67 -15.78 -47.67
C ARG A 891 20.86 -15.83 -46.38
N LEU A 892 21.37 -16.53 -45.38
CA LEU A 892 20.83 -16.54 -44.03
C LEU A 892 21.70 -15.68 -43.12
N MET A 893 21.05 -14.69 -42.50
CA MET A 893 21.53 -13.93 -41.36
C MET A 893 21.27 -14.76 -40.10
N LEU A 894 22.34 -15.24 -39.46
CA LEU A 894 22.31 -16.00 -38.21
C LEU A 894 22.71 -15.08 -37.06
N PHE A 895 21.93 -15.10 -35.97
CA PHE A 895 22.23 -14.32 -34.77
C PHE A 895 23.05 -15.15 -33.78
N ALA A 896 24.17 -14.59 -33.34
CA ALA A 896 25.17 -15.26 -32.52
C ALA A 896 25.76 -14.35 -31.43
N THR A 897 26.62 -14.91 -30.58
CA THR A 897 27.43 -14.16 -29.61
C THR A 897 28.78 -14.84 -29.37
N GLY A 898 29.72 -14.13 -28.75
CA GLY A 898 31.02 -14.67 -28.33
C GLY A 898 32.07 -14.78 -29.43
N LEU A 899 31.91 -14.00 -30.52
CA LEU A 899 32.80 -13.96 -31.68
C LEU A 899 33.77 -12.77 -31.67
N ASN A 900 33.57 -11.79 -30.78
CA ASN A 900 34.21 -10.46 -30.82
C ASN A 900 35.75 -10.44 -30.76
N PHE A 901 36.39 -11.53 -30.32
CA PHE A 901 37.85 -11.66 -30.29
C PHE A 901 38.37 -12.78 -31.21
N ALA A 902 37.58 -13.20 -32.20
CA ALA A 902 38.09 -14.00 -33.30
C ALA A 902 39.18 -13.20 -34.06
N PRO A 903 40.22 -13.87 -34.62
CA PRO A 903 41.24 -13.17 -35.39
C PRO A 903 40.64 -12.49 -36.64
N ASN A 904 40.83 -11.17 -36.79
CA ASN A 904 40.80 -10.54 -38.11
C ASN A 904 42.18 -10.75 -38.73
N THR A 905 42.24 -11.54 -39.79
CA THR A 905 43.45 -11.85 -40.56
C THR A 905 43.38 -11.39 -42.01
N ASP A 906 42.20 -10.98 -42.49
CA ASP A 906 42.01 -10.40 -43.82
C ASP A 906 41.28 -9.04 -43.79
N ALA A 907 42.00 -8.00 -43.39
CA ALA A 907 41.48 -6.62 -43.39
C ALA A 907 41.06 -6.07 -44.79
N SER A 908 41.12 -6.87 -45.86
CA SER A 908 40.56 -6.51 -47.17
C SER A 908 39.05 -6.78 -47.29
N ASN A 909 38.49 -7.63 -46.43
CA ASN A 909 37.06 -7.96 -46.37
C ASN A 909 36.26 -7.04 -45.40
N ASP A 910 36.96 -6.18 -44.65
CA ASP A 910 36.40 -5.27 -43.65
C ASP A 910 35.44 -4.24 -44.25
N ILE A 911 34.34 -3.96 -43.53
CA ILE A 911 33.26 -3.09 -44.02
C ILE A 911 33.49 -1.65 -43.56
N ARG A 912 33.49 -0.70 -44.50
CA ARG A 912 33.49 0.74 -44.17
C ARG A 912 32.07 1.26 -43.97
N VAL A 913 31.78 1.76 -42.78
CA VAL A 913 30.51 2.38 -42.39
C VAL A 913 30.78 3.84 -42.00
N GLY A 914 30.66 4.75 -42.99
CA GLY A 914 31.11 6.14 -42.83
C GLY A 914 32.62 6.19 -42.64
N ASP A 915 33.06 6.89 -41.58
CA ASP A 915 34.48 7.00 -41.20
C ASP A 915 35.00 5.81 -40.37
N GLN A 916 34.15 4.84 -40.03
CA GLN A 916 34.51 3.67 -39.22
C GLN A 916 34.73 2.43 -40.08
N THR A 917 35.78 1.67 -39.79
CA THR A 917 36.00 0.32 -40.31
C THR A 917 35.45 -0.69 -39.30
N VAL A 918 34.51 -1.53 -39.73
CA VAL A 918 33.98 -2.65 -38.95
C VAL A 918 34.69 -3.92 -39.40
N ALA A 919 35.30 -4.63 -38.45
CA ALA A 919 35.99 -5.88 -38.72
C ALA A 919 35.01 -6.94 -39.24
N ASN A 920 35.33 -7.55 -40.39
CA ASN A 920 34.65 -8.73 -40.88
C ASN A 920 35.53 -9.95 -40.56
N LEU A 921 34.99 -10.87 -39.77
CA LEU A 921 35.69 -12.02 -39.19
C LEU A 921 35.39 -13.32 -39.96
N ALA A 922 34.82 -13.22 -41.16
CA ALA A 922 34.34 -14.35 -41.96
C ALA A 922 35.44 -15.41 -42.21
N GLU A 923 36.69 -14.99 -42.36
CA GLU A 923 37.85 -15.87 -42.56
C GLU A 923 38.25 -16.68 -41.30
N SER A 924 37.77 -16.28 -40.12
CA SER A 924 37.95 -17.00 -38.85
C SER A 924 36.73 -17.84 -38.44
N VAL A 925 35.65 -17.82 -39.22
CA VAL A 925 34.36 -18.46 -38.89
C VAL A 925 34.03 -19.54 -39.92
N ILE A 926 33.82 -20.76 -39.44
CA ILE A 926 33.29 -21.87 -40.24
C ILE A 926 31.86 -22.14 -39.78
N VAL A 927 30.93 -22.34 -40.71
CA VAL A 927 29.57 -22.81 -40.40
C VAL A 927 29.35 -24.17 -41.05
N GLU A 928 29.19 -25.20 -40.23
CA GLU A 928 28.79 -26.54 -40.66
C GLU A 928 27.27 -26.64 -40.71
N ALA A 929 26.76 -27.21 -41.80
CA ALA A 929 25.37 -27.60 -42.00
C ALA A 929 25.30 -29.13 -42.11
N ARG A 930 24.70 -29.79 -41.11
CA ARG A 930 24.54 -31.25 -41.06
C ARG A 930 23.09 -31.63 -41.37
N THR A 931 22.92 -32.53 -42.33
CA THR A 931 21.61 -33.08 -42.72
C THR A 931 21.24 -34.30 -41.86
N GLN A 932 19.94 -34.66 -41.83
CA GLN A 932 19.45 -35.78 -41.00
C GLN A 932 20.08 -37.14 -41.34
N ASP A 933 20.61 -37.32 -42.55
CA ASP A 933 21.34 -38.50 -43.00
C ASP A 933 22.84 -38.51 -42.60
N GLY A 934 23.30 -37.48 -41.87
CA GLY A 934 24.65 -37.36 -41.33
C GLY A 934 25.69 -36.75 -42.27
N ARG A 935 25.32 -36.34 -43.49
CA ARG A 935 26.23 -35.54 -44.35
C ARG A 935 26.47 -34.17 -43.72
N VAL A 936 27.68 -33.63 -43.92
CA VAL A 936 28.09 -32.31 -43.41
C VAL A 936 28.60 -31.48 -44.58
N PHE A 937 28.07 -30.27 -44.72
CA PHE A 937 28.44 -29.27 -45.70
C PHE A 937 29.02 -28.05 -44.97
N GLN A 938 30.04 -27.40 -45.52
CA GLN A 938 30.50 -26.11 -45.03
C GLN A 938 29.83 -25.01 -45.84
N LEU A 939 29.13 -24.10 -45.17
CA LEU A 939 28.47 -22.97 -45.83
C LEU A 939 29.48 -21.83 -46.04
N PRO A 940 29.53 -21.20 -47.23
CA PRO A 940 30.30 -19.98 -47.42
C PRO A 940 29.83 -18.88 -46.47
N VAL A 941 30.75 -18.37 -45.65
CA VAL A 941 30.53 -17.21 -44.77
C VAL A 941 30.92 -15.94 -45.53
N GLU A 942 30.01 -14.98 -45.64
CA GLU A 942 30.23 -13.69 -46.32
C GLU A 942 30.51 -12.55 -45.34
N TYR A 943 29.89 -12.63 -44.16
CA TYR A 943 30.12 -11.71 -43.05
C TYR A 943 30.09 -12.47 -41.73
N ALA A 944 30.98 -12.11 -40.81
CA ALA A 944 30.81 -12.40 -39.40
C ALA A 944 31.32 -11.23 -38.56
N GLY A 945 30.51 -10.66 -37.68
CA GLY A 945 30.92 -9.46 -36.96
C GLY A 945 29.88 -8.92 -36.01
N VAL A 946 30.08 -7.69 -35.53
CA VAL A 946 29.05 -6.96 -34.78
C VAL A 946 27.95 -6.45 -35.71
N THR A 947 26.71 -6.40 -35.23
CA THR A 947 25.60 -5.74 -35.92
C THR A 947 25.79 -4.22 -35.98
N SER A 948 25.28 -3.57 -37.02
CA SER A 948 25.44 -2.12 -37.24
C SER A 948 24.69 -1.24 -36.22
N ARG A 949 23.62 -1.76 -35.59
CA ARG A 949 23.00 -1.36 -34.30
C ARG A 949 21.76 -2.23 -34.02
N PRO A 950 21.39 -2.52 -32.76
CA PRO A 950 22.19 -2.35 -31.55
C PRO A 950 23.34 -3.37 -31.51
N THR A 951 24.51 -2.98 -31.01
CA THR A 951 25.78 -3.76 -31.04
C THR A 951 25.84 -4.90 -30.02
N LEU A 952 24.69 -5.44 -29.60
CA LEU A 952 24.56 -6.47 -28.57
C LEU A 952 24.72 -7.90 -29.11
N PHE A 953 24.62 -8.06 -30.43
CA PHE A 953 24.66 -9.34 -31.12
C PHE A 953 25.83 -9.40 -32.09
N ASN A 954 26.31 -10.61 -32.34
CA ASN A 954 27.05 -10.89 -33.54
C ASN A 954 26.11 -11.39 -34.64
N GLU A 955 26.38 -10.98 -35.86
CA GLU A 955 25.71 -11.43 -37.07
C GLU A 955 26.67 -12.31 -37.87
N ILE A 956 26.18 -13.42 -38.42
CA ILE A 956 26.89 -14.22 -39.42
C ILE A 956 25.99 -14.35 -40.65
N ILE A 957 26.47 -13.89 -41.80
CA ILE A 957 25.80 -14.09 -43.09
C ILE A 957 26.41 -15.31 -43.77
N VAL A 958 25.61 -16.36 -43.96
CA VAL A 958 25.98 -17.57 -44.71
C VAL A 958 25.19 -17.71 -45.99
N ARG A 959 25.80 -18.28 -47.03
CA ARG A 959 25.11 -18.66 -48.27
C ARG A 959 24.68 -20.12 -48.22
N LEU A 960 23.42 -20.39 -48.53
CA LEU A 960 22.96 -21.78 -48.73
C LEU A 960 23.59 -22.37 -50.01
N VAL A 961 23.88 -23.67 -49.96
CA VAL A 961 24.49 -24.42 -51.07
C VAL A 961 23.44 -25.33 -51.74
N PRO A 962 23.51 -25.56 -53.07
CA PRO A 962 22.51 -26.34 -53.81
C PRO A 962 22.23 -27.74 -53.26
N GLU A 963 23.23 -28.36 -52.64
CA GLU A 963 23.19 -29.71 -52.08
C GLU A 963 22.24 -29.86 -50.88
N LEU A 964 21.80 -28.73 -50.29
CA LEU A 964 20.82 -28.70 -49.18
C LEU A 964 19.36 -28.63 -49.66
N ARG A 965 19.09 -28.58 -50.97
CA ARG A 965 17.70 -28.52 -51.50
C ARG A 965 16.92 -29.76 -51.06
N GLY A 966 15.75 -29.56 -50.45
CA GLY A 966 14.92 -30.64 -49.91
C GLY A 966 15.53 -31.38 -48.71
N ALA A 967 16.56 -30.83 -48.05
CA ALA A 967 17.20 -31.48 -46.90
C ALA A 967 16.33 -31.51 -45.63
N GLY A 968 15.23 -30.74 -45.59
CA GLY A 968 14.35 -30.66 -44.42
C GLY A 968 15.04 -29.98 -43.26
N THR A 969 15.05 -30.60 -42.08
CA THR A 969 15.72 -30.03 -40.90
C THR A 969 17.23 -30.22 -40.98
N VAL A 970 17.96 -29.11 -41.02
CA VAL A 970 19.43 -29.05 -41.06
C VAL A 970 19.94 -28.49 -39.73
N GLU A 971 20.93 -29.16 -39.15
CA GLU A 971 21.63 -28.74 -37.92
C GLU A 971 22.81 -27.83 -38.29
N LEU A 972 22.85 -26.62 -37.74
CA LEU A 972 23.92 -25.64 -37.90
C LEU A 972 24.85 -25.64 -36.69
N THR A 973 26.16 -25.54 -36.93
CA THR A 973 27.18 -25.33 -35.89
C THR A 973 28.21 -24.31 -36.38
N ILE A 974 28.48 -23.29 -35.57
CA ILE A 974 29.61 -22.36 -35.78
C ILE A 974 30.88 -22.98 -35.20
N ILE A 975 32.00 -22.85 -35.90
CA ILE A 975 33.33 -23.19 -35.39
C ILE A 975 34.25 -21.99 -35.55
N VAL A 976 34.88 -21.55 -34.46
CA VAL A 976 35.85 -20.44 -34.43
C VAL A 976 37.06 -20.86 -33.63
N ASN A 977 38.25 -20.81 -34.22
CA ASN A 977 39.51 -21.22 -33.58
C ASN A 977 39.42 -22.59 -32.86
N GLY A 978 38.73 -23.55 -33.48
CA GLY A 978 38.47 -24.89 -32.94
C GLY A 978 37.37 -25.00 -31.89
N GLN A 979 36.83 -23.90 -31.36
CA GLN A 979 35.68 -23.91 -30.46
C GLN A 979 34.37 -24.04 -31.25
N ARG A 980 33.50 -24.96 -30.85
CA ARG A 980 32.17 -25.18 -31.44
C ARG A 980 31.07 -24.46 -30.66
N SER A 981 30.06 -23.96 -31.35
CA SER A 981 28.81 -23.50 -30.74
C SER A 981 27.92 -24.67 -30.29
N ASN A 982 26.80 -24.34 -29.66
CA ASN A 982 25.63 -25.21 -29.66
C ASN A 982 25.14 -25.52 -31.09
N SER A 983 24.41 -26.62 -31.21
CA SER A 983 23.70 -27.03 -32.41
C SER A 983 22.31 -26.41 -32.45
N ALA A 984 22.00 -25.65 -33.51
CA ALA A 984 20.69 -25.05 -33.73
C ALA A 984 20.16 -25.44 -35.12
N THR A 985 18.85 -25.64 -35.27
CA THR A 985 18.28 -26.14 -36.54
C THR A 985 17.70 -25.05 -37.42
N VAL A 986 17.69 -25.29 -38.74
CA VAL A 986 16.88 -24.54 -39.72
C VAL A 986 16.12 -25.51 -40.59
N SER A 987 14.99 -25.08 -41.16
CA SER A 987 14.22 -25.89 -42.12
C SER A 987 14.49 -25.41 -43.54
N ILE A 988 14.97 -26.31 -44.41
CA ILE A 988 15.30 -26.07 -45.81
C ILE A 988 14.34 -26.83 -46.73
N LEU A 989 13.78 -26.12 -47.72
CA LEU A 989 12.82 -26.60 -48.71
C LEU A 989 13.47 -27.30 -49.91
#